data_AF-E9G4T1-F1
#
_entry.id   AF-E9G4T1-F1
#
_cell.length_a   1.000
_cell.length_b   1.000
_cell.length_c   1.000
_cell.angle_alpha   90.00
_cell.angle_beta   90.00
_cell.angle_gamma   90.00
#
_symmetry.space_group_name_H-M   'P 1'
#
loop_
_entity.id
_entity.type
_entity.pdbx_description
1 polymer ?
#
loop_
_entity_poly.entity_id
_entity_poly.type
_entity_poly.pdbx_seq_one_letter_code
_entity_poly.pdbx_strand_id
1 'polypeptide(L)'
;MKVNKEDLRGVLRKVEDSEDWNFQFAVGQQISEENILPMFSVGSLGTIPVPVNIKDMNRLKKMSETGYCCNHNMGVVGVKPTGKMKKPKHSWQLDATHIIRHGNNAETFFGQTVVSLARDGLRQLGVSDNELPLIEVRPKGMLICDRGGYAPIHCDNEKEPGLFGMMTLQIPVKNGFEGGIFKVHHQGTSHIFDNSKESKRFFYTTIFYAGCEHELTTVESGWRLVFTFSLIWKWNRALFFPISADTSLIFAAKEIERILSPWRLPCSQRCLAIPMEHNYTAASLSFSGLKGRDRLTASLLRSVTFVDLHLASVHRRKKPSTTTISSIENSFFGTQIEEEYSIKCWVSSCTDSPFAFQGLEIDFDSEVVYPMFRRPETNLDNTESPNLTGHELESSMDFVYCQALLVVWPKTSTIDFACRYGFVGALDYLEYLARTMPHEQVLFVLGRTVTFCCANPRFVWCASSYPNRKSSPSPGQVTYRLLQLCIDLDSPEQGLILLNLIADDLPASPTKTSPGDHQSDVEPKEIEGLQNNEVAIVLAKLIARAGWNSCKEAVSRFFTPTRIAKQMEPLTILVTSLMDNGLHMIAAHIADQLCPILFTSPCVWKSSTCSTAAEMIIRLEEWKESSNIQHVDDYLKLAQSIETGFLCIVVVYVHKKLTPLIGNISHMEQFYRKLCQLLLKQDFVSVRIVSDRNEMIVSDVLKCLLWLNDYSILQEFVEKVTMPTKSNNVCLQALLASPTVWKASLATENGQQVLQTLIDSRLRELSLLQPPVFSWHQTEAELPNCPELENFLHSKELATTFSVKFHNVNEARIWAVAIFGYGFEVLPSPDSQFFVNHRYSATVRIKKVAGGLTACDITKNRRLYEYDVRQFELKQEEIVELMRRRTEISDLPISRPLKRVKFNV
;
A
#
# COMPACT_ATOMS: atom_id res chain seq x y z
N MET A 1 -42.34 5.96 11.55
CA MET A 1 -42.89 5.23 10.37
C MET A 1 -41.77 4.41 9.75
N LYS A 2 -42.03 3.15 9.35
CA LYS A 2 -41.05 2.33 8.63
C LYS A 2 -41.30 2.45 7.13
N VAL A 3 -40.26 2.29 6.31
CA VAL A 3 -40.41 2.23 4.85
C VAL A 3 -41.09 0.90 4.50
N ASN A 4 -42.13 0.95 3.68
CA ASN A 4 -42.82 -0.26 3.23
C ASN A 4 -42.06 -0.90 2.07
N LYS A 5 -41.41 -2.04 2.35
CA LYS A 5 -40.64 -2.80 1.37
C LYS A 5 -41.49 -3.37 0.23
N GLU A 6 -42.72 -3.80 0.54
CA GLU A 6 -43.62 -4.39 -0.46
C GLU A 6 -44.09 -3.33 -1.46
N ASP A 7 -44.31 -2.09 -1.01
CA ASP A 7 -44.64 -0.99 -1.91
C ASP A 7 -43.46 -0.69 -2.85
N LEU A 8 -42.24 -0.61 -2.32
CA LEU A 8 -41.03 -0.39 -3.13
C LEU A 8 -40.86 -1.49 -4.18
N ARG A 9 -40.99 -2.75 -3.76
CA ARG A 9 -40.96 -3.92 -4.65
C ARG A 9 -42.06 -3.85 -5.71
N GLY A 10 -43.27 -3.45 -5.33
CA GLY A 10 -44.40 -3.32 -6.24
C GLY A 10 -44.15 -2.28 -7.33
N VAL A 11 -43.51 -1.16 -7.00
CA VAL A 11 -43.15 -0.13 -8.00
C VAL A 11 -42.05 -0.63 -8.93
N LEU A 12 -40.98 -1.21 -8.37
CA LEU A 12 -39.87 -1.70 -9.18
C LEU A 12 -40.32 -2.80 -10.16
N ARG A 13 -41.15 -3.75 -9.72
CA ARG A 13 -41.74 -4.77 -10.61
C ARG A 13 -42.60 -4.17 -11.72
N LYS A 14 -43.41 -3.15 -11.43
CA LYS A 14 -44.21 -2.48 -12.48
C LYS A 14 -43.33 -1.86 -13.55
N VAL A 15 -42.18 -1.29 -13.15
CA VAL A 15 -41.19 -0.74 -14.09
C VAL A 15 -40.54 -1.87 -14.90
N GLU A 16 -40.17 -2.97 -14.24
CA GLU A 16 -39.62 -4.16 -14.92
C GLU A 16 -40.59 -4.70 -15.99
N ASP A 17 -41.88 -4.82 -15.64
CA ASP A 17 -42.91 -5.32 -16.55
C ASP A 17 -43.19 -4.33 -17.70
N SER A 18 -43.16 -3.01 -17.45
CA SER A 18 -43.41 -2.00 -18.49
C SER A 18 -42.26 -1.85 -19.48
N GLU A 19 -41.04 -2.13 -19.03
CA GLU A 19 -39.80 -1.95 -19.80
C GLU A 19 -39.21 -3.27 -20.31
N ASP A 20 -39.95 -4.38 -20.23
CA ASP A 20 -39.43 -5.73 -20.56
C ASP A 20 -38.80 -5.81 -21.97
N TRP A 21 -39.41 -5.12 -22.94
CA TRP A 21 -38.90 -5.04 -24.32
C TRP A 21 -37.61 -4.21 -24.48
N ASN A 22 -37.36 -3.27 -23.56
CA ASN A 22 -36.24 -2.33 -23.63
C ASN A 22 -35.00 -2.80 -22.84
N PHE A 23 -35.12 -3.84 -22.02
CA PHE A 23 -34.02 -4.38 -21.20
C PHE A 23 -33.85 -5.89 -21.41
N GLN A 24 -33.71 -6.30 -22.67
CA GLN A 24 -33.38 -7.69 -23.01
C GLN A 24 -31.96 -8.03 -22.52
N PHE A 25 -31.71 -9.28 -22.13
CA PHE A 25 -30.34 -9.70 -21.75
C PHE A 25 -29.51 -10.19 -22.94
N ALA A 26 -30.17 -10.53 -24.05
CA ALA A 26 -29.57 -10.92 -25.30
C ALA A 26 -30.49 -10.57 -26.47
N VAL A 27 -29.92 -10.03 -27.56
CA VAL A 27 -30.64 -9.57 -28.75
C VAL A 27 -29.92 -10.09 -29.98
N GLY A 28 -30.67 -10.58 -30.96
CA GLY A 28 -30.13 -11.08 -32.22
C GLY A 28 -30.86 -10.49 -33.42
N GLN A 29 -30.12 -10.20 -34.48
CA GLN A 29 -30.68 -9.58 -35.68
C GLN A 29 -30.01 -10.13 -36.95
N GLN A 30 -30.84 -10.44 -37.95
CA GLN A 30 -30.37 -10.66 -39.32
C GLN A 30 -30.15 -9.30 -40.00
N ILE A 31 -28.96 -9.09 -40.58
CA ILE A 31 -28.66 -7.86 -41.30
C ILE A 31 -29.23 -7.92 -42.71
N SER A 32 -30.04 -6.93 -43.07
CA SER A 32 -30.71 -6.86 -44.38
C SER A 32 -29.74 -6.62 -45.54
N GLU A 33 -28.64 -5.93 -45.30
CA GLU A 33 -27.59 -5.66 -46.29
C GLU A 33 -26.63 -6.86 -46.41
N GLU A 34 -26.60 -7.49 -47.59
CA GLU A 34 -25.74 -8.66 -47.86
C GLU A 34 -24.25 -8.33 -48.02
N ASN A 35 -23.88 -7.04 -48.13
CA ASN A 35 -22.52 -6.62 -48.47
C ASN A 35 -21.93 -5.59 -47.49
N ILE A 36 -22.26 -5.70 -46.20
CA ILE A 36 -21.69 -4.83 -45.16
C ILE A 36 -20.17 -5.02 -44.96
N LEU A 37 -19.63 -6.18 -45.39
CA LEU A 37 -18.22 -6.50 -45.37
C LEU A 37 -17.89 -7.31 -46.64
N PRO A 38 -17.43 -6.67 -47.74
CA PRO A 38 -17.14 -7.39 -48.99
C PRO A 38 -15.93 -8.30 -48.89
N MET A 39 -14.95 -7.91 -48.07
CA MET A 39 -13.71 -8.64 -47.84
C MET A 39 -13.06 -8.15 -46.54
N PHE A 40 -12.27 -9.00 -45.90
CA PHE A 40 -11.42 -8.64 -44.76
C PHE A 40 -10.03 -9.22 -44.95
N SER A 41 -9.03 -8.65 -44.29
CA SER A 41 -7.65 -9.10 -44.45
C SER A 41 -7.08 -9.63 -43.14
N VAL A 42 -6.31 -10.71 -43.23
CA VAL A 42 -5.62 -11.34 -42.11
C VAL A 42 -4.13 -11.36 -42.42
N GLY A 43 -3.29 -10.94 -41.48
CA GLY A 43 -1.87 -10.59 -41.68
C GLY A 43 -1.13 -11.46 -42.70
N SER A 44 -0.93 -12.75 -42.39
CA SER A 44 -0.18 -13.69 -43.24
C SER A 44 -1.02 -14.36 -44.35
N LEU A 45 -2.35 -14.17 -44.35
CA LEU A 45 -3.25 -14.77 -45.35
C LEU A 45 -3.68 -13.78 -46.44
N GLY A 46 -3.44 -12.49 -46.25
CA GLY A 46 -3.91 -11.45 -47.17
C GLY A 46 -5.44 -11.30 -47.12
N THR A 47 -6.00 -10.83 -48.23
CA THR A 47 -7.43 -10.49 -48.34
C THR A 47 -8.30 -11.72 -48.59
N ILE A 48 -9.39 -11.84 -47.84
CA ILE A 48 -10.38 -12.92 -47.89
C ILE A 48 -11.74 -12.32 -48.31
N PRO A 49 -12.36 -12.80 -49.41
CA PRO A 49 -13.66 -12.32 -49.85
C PRO A 49 -14.79 -12.85 -48.95
N VAL A 50 -15.91 -12.14 -48.90
CA VAL A 50 -17.15 -12.57 -48.24
C VAL A 50 -18.26 -12.66 -49.29
N PRO A 51 -19.04 -13.76 -49.38
CA PRO A 51 -18.98 -14.96 -48.54
C PRO A 51 -17.65 -15.73 -48.62
N VAL A 52 -17.15 -16.17 -47.47
CA VAL A 52 -15.83 -16.81 -47.35
C VAL A 52 -15.84 -18.16 -48.05
N ASN A 53 -14.90 -18.40 -48.96
CA ASN A 53 -14.84 -19.69 -49.65
C ASN A 53 -14.17 -20.77 -48.78
N ILE A 54 -14.42 -22.05 -49.11
CA ILE A 54 -13.90 -23.18 -48.34
C ILE A 54 -12.36 -23.26 -48.34
N LYS A 55 -11.70 -22.77 -49.40
CA LYS A 55 -10.23 -22.72 -49.45
C LYS A 55 -9.69 -21.76 -48.38
N ASP A 56 -10.31 -20.59 -48.24
CA ASP A 56 -9.94 -19.59 -47.24
C ASP A 56 -10.35 -19.99 -45.82
N MET A 57 -11.49 -20.68 -45.62
CA MET A 57 -11.82 -21.28 -44.33
C MET A 57 -10.74 -22.26 -43.84
N ASN A 58 -10.23 -23.11 -44.74
CA ASN A 58 -9.15 -24.03 -44.40
C ASN A 58 -7.82 -23.30 -44.10
N ARG A 59 -7.56 -22.17 -44.76
CA ARG A 59 -6.38 -21.32 -44.49
C ARG A 59 -6.50 -20.66 -43.12
N LEU A 60 -7.66 -20.11 -42.79
CA LEU A 60 -7.98 -19.55 -41.46
C LEU A 60 -7.81 -20.61 -40.36
N LYS A 61 -8.38 -21.81 -40.55
CA LYS A 61 -8.23 -22.94 -39.63
C LYS A 61 -6.76 -23.29 -39.34
N LYS A 62 -5.89 -23.31 -40.36
CA LYS A 62 -4.47 -23.62 -40.18
C LYS A 62 -3.70 -22.58 -39.35
N MET A 63 -4.14 -21.33 -39.39
CA MET A 63 -3.53 -20.22 -38.64
C MET A 63 -4.12 -20.07 -37.24
N SER A 64 -5.27 -20.68 -36.99
CA SER A 64 -6.02 -20.54 -35.73
C SER A 64 -5.63 -21.62 -34.71
N GLU A 65 -5.76 -21.30 -33.44
CA GLU A 65 -5.47 -22.24 -32.36
C GLU A 65 -6.69 -23.13 -32.09
N THR A 66 -6.47 -24.42 -31.86
CA THR A 66 -7.54 -25.33 -31.41
C THR A 66 -7.96 -24.98 -30.00
N GLY A 67 -9.22 -24.59 -29.84
CA GLY A 67 -9.79 -24.16 -28.57
C GLY A 67 -11.31 -24.29 -28.62
N TYR A 68 -11.90 -24.58 -27.47
CA TYR A 68 -13.31 -24.24 -27.28
C TYR A 68 -13.34 -22.71 -27.30
N CYS A 69 -14.51 -22.12 -27.54
CA CYS A 69 -14.66 -20.66 -27.48
C CYS A 69 -14.27 -20.07 -26.09
N CYS A 70 -13.90 -20.91 -25.13
CA CYS A 70 -13.38 -20.58 -23.80
C CYS A 70 -11.91 -21.07 -23.61
N ASN A 71 -11.04 -20.17 -23.14
CA ASN A 71 -9.66 -20.50 -22.77
C ASN A 71 -9.61 -21.31 -21.45
N HIS A 72 -8.60 -22.17 -21.33
CA HIS A 72 -8.43 -23.32 -20.41
C HIS A 72 -8.55 -23.11 -18.87
N ASN A 73 -8.95 -21.94 -18.36
CA ASN A 73 -9.04 -21.66 -16.91
C ASN A 73 -10.43 -21.17 -16.45
N MET A 74 -11.51 -21.72 -17.01
CA MET A 74 -12.89 -21.32 -16.68
C MET A 74 -13.58 -22.38 -15.83
N GLY A 75 -14.22 -21.94 -14.74
CA GLY A 75 -15.13 -22.76 -13.97
C GLY A 75 -16.32 -23.15 -14.83
N VAL A 76 -16.37 -24.42 -15.24
CA VAL A 76 -17.59 -25.03 -15.78
C VAL A 76 -18.61 -25.00 -14.65
N VAL A 77 -19.66 -24.21 -14.80
CA VAL A 77 -20.78 -24.25 -13.85
C VAL A 77 -21.45 -25.62 -14.02
N GLY A 78 -21.41 -26.44 -12.96
CA GLY A 78 -22.22 -27.66 -12.86
C GLY A 78 -21.61 -28.98 -13.36
N VAL A 79 -20.40 -29.01 -13.91
CA VAL A 79 -19.74 -30.28 -14.29
C VAL A 79 -18.31 -30.31 -13.77
N LYS A 80 -18.07 -31.01 -12.65
CA LYS A 80 -16.71 -31.54 -12.37
C LYS A 80 -16.31 -32.37 -13.60
N PRO A 81 -15.09 -32.25 -14.15
CA PRO A 81 -14.67 -33.04 -15.30
C PRO A 81 -14.53 -34.52 -14.89
N THR A 82 -15.64 -35.24 -14.81
CA THR A 82 -15.70 -36.70 -14.74
C THR A 82 -15.44 -37.23 -16.14
N GLY A 83 -14.18 -37.16 -16.55
CA GLY A 83 -13.71 -37.62 -17.85
C GLY A 83 -12.77 -36.62 -18.51
N LYS A 84 -11.70 -37.13 -19.11
CA LYS A 84 -10.79 -36.35 -19.97
C LYS A 84 -11.62 -35.62 -21.03
N MET A 85 -11.87 -34.31 -20.86
CA MET A 85 -12.43 -33.48 -21.93
C MET A 85 -11.54 -33.68 -23.16
N LYS A 86 -12.10 -34.29 -24.22
CA LYS A 86 -11.37 -34.45 -25.48
C LYS A 86 -11.05 -33.05 -25.99
N LYS A 87 -9.82 -32.84 -26.49
CA LYS A 87 -9.45 -31.57 -27.15
C LYS A 87 -10.53 -31.21 -28.19
N PRO A 88 -10.92 -29.92 -28.29
CA PRO A 88 -11.87 -29.46 -29.29
C PRO A 88 -11.27 -29.73 -30.68
N LYS A 89 -11.77 -30.73 -31.38
CA LYS A 89 -11.26 -31.13 -32.71
C LYS A 89 -11.88 -30.32 -33.85
N HIS A 90 -12.95 -29.58 -33.57
CA HIS A 90 -13.84 -28.96 -34.55
C HIS A 90 -14.14 -27.48 -34.27
N SER A 91 -13.31 -26.82 -33.45
CA SER A 91 -13.44 -25.41 -33.10
C SER A 91 -12.07 -24.76 -32.97
N TRP A 92 -11.96 -23.56 -33.54
CA TRP A 92 -10.72 -22.79 -33.60
C TRP A 92 -10.98 -21.33 -33.30
N GLN A 93 -9.99 -20.68 -32.70
CA GLN A 93 -10.02 -19.25 -32.41
C GLN A 93 -8.81 -18.55 -33.03
N LEU A 94 -9.04 -17.34 -33.55
CA LEU A 94 -8.00 -16.44 -34.03
C LEU A 94 -8.10 -15.11 -33.26
N ASP A 95 -7.01 -14.70 -32.65
CA ASP A 95 -6.95 -13.44 -31.91
C ASP A 95 -7.07 -12.21 -32.84
N ALA A 96 -7.72 -11.13 -32.37
CA ALA A 96 -7.94 -9.92 -33.16
C ALA A 96 -6.64 -9.25 -33.67
N THR A 97 -5.49 -9.49 -33.02
CA THR A 97 -4.18 -8.99 -33.48
C THR A 97 -3.79 -9.46 -34.88
N HIS A 98 -4.34 -10.58 -35.34
CA HIS A 98 -4.08 -11.11 -36.68
C HIS A 98 -4.96 -10.47 -37.77
N ILE A 99 -6.01 -9.74 -37.39
CA ILE A 99 -6.97 -9.11 -38.31
C ILE A 99 -6.45 -7.71 -38.68
N ILE A 100 -6.32 -7.43 -39.97
CA ILE A 100 -5.93 -6.10 -40.46
C ILE A 100 -7.15 -5.18 -40.39
N ARG A 101 -7.01 -4.09 -39.63
CA ARG A 101 -8.09 -3.13 -39.35
C ARG A 101 -7.88 -1.75 -40.00
N HIS A 102 -6.82 -1.59 -40.79
CA HIS A 102 -6.44 -0.34 -41.45
C HIS A 102 -6.72 -0.37 -42.95
N GLY A 103 -6.91 0.82 -43.54
CA GLY A 103 -7.28 1.01 -44.94
C GLY A 103 -8.78 1.24 -45.15
N ASN A 104 -9.15 1.95 -46.23
CA ASN A 104 -10.49 2.53 -46.43
C ASN A 104 -11.66 1.60 -46.08
N ASN A 105 -11.66 0.35 -46.56
CA ASN A 105 -12.77 -0.58 -46.31
C ASN A 105 -12.78 -1.13 -44.87
N ALA A 106 -11.61 -1.49 -44.33
CA ALA A 106 -11.50 -2.07 -43.00
C ALA A 106 -11.77 -1.02 -41.90
N GLU A 107 -11.26 0.20 -42.07
CA GLU A 107 -11.50 1.31 -41.14
C GLU A 107 -12.97 1.72 -41.13
N THR A 108 -13.61 1.79 -42.30
CA THR A 108 -15.05 2.05 -42.40
C THR A 108 -15.84 0.95 -41.70
N PHE A 109 -15.51 -0.33 -41.96
CA PHE A 109 -16.22 -1.45 -41.35
C PHE A 109 -16.10 -1.48 -39.82
N PHE A 110 -14.87 -1.47 -39.29
CA PHE A 110 -14.65 -1.57 -37.84
C PHE A 110 -14.99 -0.28 -37.10
N GLY A 111 -14.76 0.88 -37.72
CA GLY A 111 -14.97 2.20 -37.10
C GLY A 111 -16.40 2.74 -37.23
N GLN A 112 -17.15 2.34 -38.26
CA GLN A 112 -18.49 2.87 -38.52
C GLN A 112 -19.55 1.77 -38.60
N THR A 113 -19.39 0.77 -39.48
CA THR A 113 -20.42 -0.26 -39.71
C THR A 113 -20.69 -1.08 -38.46
N VAL A 114 -19.65 -1.67 -37.85
CA VAL A 114 -19.78 -2.48 -36.63
C VAL A 114 -20.36 -1.66 -35.48
N VAL A 115 -19.94 -0.40 -35.33
CA VAL A 115 -20.47 0.51 -34.30
C VAL A 115 -21.96 0.80 -34.52
N SER A 116 -22.39 0.96 -35.77
CA SER A 116 -23.80 1.13 -36.11
C SER A 116 -24.62 -0.11 -35.82
N LEU A 117 -24.10 -1.31 -36.16
CA LEU A 117 -24.76 -2.58 -35.86
C LEU A 117 -24.87 -2.81 -34.35
N ALA A 118 -23.84 -2.45 -33.59
CA ALA A 118 -23.85 -2.53 -32.14
C ALA A 118 -24.95 -1.63 -31.55
N ARG A 119 -25.12 -0.42 -32.08
CA ARG A 119 -26.07 0.58 -31.61
C ARG A 119 -27.51 0.05 -31.50
N ASP A 120 -27.98 -0.65 -32.53
CA ASP A 120 -29.36 -1.11 -32.60
C ASP A 120 -29.65 -2.23 -31.58
N GLY A 121 -28.67 -3.11 -31.35
CA GLY A 121 -28.78 -4.12 -30.29
C GLY A 121 -28.60 -3.52 -28.89
N LEU A 122 -27.69 -2.56 -28.72
CA LEU A 122 -27.44 -1.87 -27.44
C LEU A 122 -28.70 -1.15 -26.92
N ARG A 123 -29.50 -0.53 -27.79
CA ARG A 123 -30.79 0.08 -27.42
C ARG A 123 -31.75 -0.91 -26.79
N GLN A 124 -31.84 -2.11 -27.36
CA GLN A 124 -32.70 -3.19 -26.86
C GLN A 124 -32.14 -3.87 -25.59
N LEU A 125 -30.84 -3.72 -25.32
CA LEU A 125 -30.26 -4.09 -24.02
C LEU A 125 -30.55 -3.04 -22.93
N GLY A 126 -31.06 -1.85 -23.28
CA GLY A 126 -31.37 -0.78 -22.33
C GLY A 126 -30.33 0.34 -22.28
N VAL A 127 -29.50 0.46 -23.31
CA VAL A 127 -28.57 1.59 -23.47
C VAL A 127 -29.27 2.74 -24.18
N SER A 128 -29.36 3.90 -23.53
CA SER A 128 -29.98 5.10 -24.09
C SER A 128 -29.14 5.76 -25.19
N ASP A 129 -29.77 6.59 -26.02
CA ASP A 129 -29.08 7.23 -27.14
C ASP A 129 -27.91 8.14 -26.73
N ASN A 130 -28.01 8.74 -25.54
CA ASN A 130 -26.97 9.60 -24.96
C ASN A 130 -25.75 8.81 -24.48
N GLU A 131 -25.90 7.51 -24.24
CA GLU A 131 -24.85 6.62 -23.72
C GLU A 131 -24.04 5.96 -24.84
N LEU A 132 -24.64 5.78 -26.01
CA LEU A 132 -23.99 5.15 -27.16
C LEU A 132 -22.62 5.73 -27.54
N PRO A 133 -22.38 7.07 -27.50
CA PRO A 133 -21.07 7.62 -27.81
C PRO A 133 -19.99 7.21 -26.80
N LEU A 134 -20.40 6.85 -25.57
CA LEU A 134 -19.50 6.44 -24.49
C LEU A 134 -19.09 4.97 -24.58
N ILE A 135 -19.62 4.21 -25.53
CA ILE A 135 -19.29 2.81 -25.72
C ILE A 135 -18.22 2.67 -26.81
N GLU A 136 -17.20 1.89 -26.50
CA GLU A 136 -16.23 1.38 -27.47
C GLU A 136 -16.62 -0.05 -27.85
N VAL A 137 -16.67 -0.32 -29.16
CA VAL A 137 -16.84 -1.67 -29.69
C VAL A 137 -15.47 -2.16 -30.13
N ARG A 138 -14.85 -3.01 -29.31
CA ARG A 138 -13.46 -3.44 -29.50
C ARG A 138 -13.41 -4.84 -30.09
N PRO A 139 -12.72 -5.07 -31.23
CA PRO A 139 -12.54 -6.42 -31.77
C PRO A 139 -11.78 -7.32 -30.77
N LYS A 140 -12.35 -8.50 -30.48
CA LYS A 140 -11.77 -9.52 -29.59
C LYS A 140 -11.11 -10.66 -30.39
N GLY A 141 -11.75 -11.10 -31.47
CA GLY A 141 -11.18 -12.13 -32.36
C GLY A 141 -12.20 -12.81 -33.26
N MET A 142 -11.81 -13.93 -33.87
CA MET A 142 -12.65 -14.76 -34.72
C MET A 142 -12.84 -16.15 -34.14
N LEU A 143 -14.04 -16.71 -34.27
CA LEU A 143 -14.37 -18.08 -33.92
C LEU A 143 -14.77 -18.84 -35.19
N ILE A 144 -14.19 -20.02 -35.36
CA ILE A 144 -14.38 -20.89 -36.53
C ILE A 144 -14.84 -22.26 -36.06
N CYS A 145 -15.94 -22.76 -36.61
CA CYS A 145 -16.45 -24.11 -36.36
C CYS A 145 -16.73 -24.83 -37.68
N ASP A 146 -16.34 -26.11 -37.76
CA ASP A 146 -16.78 -27.02 -38.84
C ASP A 146 -17.75 -28.07 -38.30
N ARG A 147 -18.16 -29.00 -39.16
CA ARG A 147 -19.05 -30.12 -38.78
C ARG A 147 -18.53 -30.86 -37.55
N GLY A 148 -19.34 -30.88 -36.49
CA GLY A 148 -18.99 -31.45 -35.18
C GLY A 148 -18.50 -30.43 -34.16
N GLY A 149 -18.33 -29.16 -34.54
CA GLY A 149 -17.98 -28.07 -33.63
C GLY A 149 -19.13 -27.71 -32.72
N TYR A 150 -18.85 -27.49 -31.44
CA TYR A 150 -19.83 -27.08 -30.42
C TYR A 150 -19.11 -26.35 -29.28
N ALA A 151 -19.85 -25.60 -28.47
CA ALA A 151 -19.36 -24.99 -27.25
C ALA A 151 -20.34 -25.28 -26.11
N PRO A 152 -19.92 -25.96 -25.02
CA PRO A 152 -20.78 -26.21 -23.87
C PRO A 152 -21.17 -24.89 -23.16
N ILE A 153 -22.15 -24.96 -22.26
CA ILE A 153 -22.55 -23.81 -21.43
C ILE A 153 -21.33 -23.24 -20.69
N HIS A 154 -21.05 -21.96 -20.90
CA HIS A 154 -19.98 -21.22 -20.24
C HIS A 154 -20.31 -19.73 -20.13
N CYS A 155 -19.55 -19.00 -19.31
CA CYS A 155 -19.57 -17.54 -19.28
C CYS A 155 -18.26 -17.00 -19.82
N ASP A 156 -18.28 -15.80 -20.39
CA ASP A 156 -17.06 -15.05 -20.69
C ASP A 156 -16.48 -14.43 -19.41
N ASN A 157 -15.14 -14.35 -19.33
CA ASN A 157 -14.45 -13.79 -18.17
C ASN A 157 -14.37 -12.26 -18.24
N GLU A 158 -14.87 -11.56 -17.22
CA GLU A 158 -14.80 -10.10 -17.11
C GLU A 158 -13.43 -9.62 -16.62
N LYS A 159 -12.42 -9.69 -17.50
CA LYS A 159 -11.04 -9.26 -17.19
C LYS A 159 -10.72 -7.83 -17.62
N GLU A 160 -11.45 -7.30 -18.58
CA GLU A 160 -11.22 -5.96 -19.12
C GLU A 160 -12.02 -4.92 -18.32
N PRO A 161 -11.38 -3.86 -17.78
CA PRO A 161 -12.11 -2.77 -17.12
C PRO A 161 -13.14 -2.14 -18.05
N GLY A 162 -14.37 -1.95 -17.55
CA GLY A 162 -15.48 -1.36 -18.30
C GLY A 162 -16.18 -2.32 -19.28
N LEU A 163 -15.73 -3.58 -19.40
CA LEU A 163 -16.45 -4.61 -20.17
C LEU A 163 -17.81 -4.90 -19.53
N PHE A 164 -18.88 -4.65 -20.26
CA PHE A 164 -20.24 -4.90 -19.78
C PHE A 164 -21.03 -5.84 -20.71
N GLY A 165 -20.60 -6.01 -21.96
CA GLY A 165 -21.31 -6.80 -22.95
C GLY A 165 -20.40 -7.39 -24.01
N MET A 166 -20.95 -8.33 -24.77
CA MET A 166 -20.32 -9.01 -25.89
C MET A 166 -21.19 -8.88 -27.13
N MET A 167 -20.57 -8.68 -28.28
CA MET A 167 -21.23 -8.73 -29.59
C MET A 167 -20.57 -9.79 -30.46
N THR A 168 -21.39 -10.58 -31.13
CA THR A 168 -20.95 -11.53 -32.16
C THR A 168 -21.54 -11.12 -33.50
N LEU A 169 -20.75 -11.27 -34.57
CA LEU A 169 -21.16 -11.04 -35.95
C LEU A 169 -20.80 -12.25 -36.78
N GLN A 170 -21.80 -13.04 -37.15
CA GLN A 170 -21.64 -14.18 -38.04
C GLN A 170 -21.41 -13.71 -39.47
N ILE A 171 -20.33 -14.19 -40.07
CA ILE A 171 -19.90 -13.85 -41.41
C ILE A 171 -20.38 -14.93 -42.39
N PRO A 172 -20.96 -14.57 -43.55
CA PRO A 172 -21.36 -15.54 -44.55
C PRO A 172 -20.20 -16.43 -45.03
N VAL A 173 -20.44 -17.73 -45.07
CA VAL A 173 -19.50 -18.71 -45.64
C VAL A 173 -20.16 -19.39 -46.83
N LYS A 174 -19.39 -19.61 -47.90
CA LYS A 174 -19.84 -20.30 -49.10
C LYS A 174 -20.36 -21.70 -48.71
N ASN A 175 -21.60 -22.00 -49.08
CA ASN A 175 -22.40 -23.18 -48.71
C ASN A 175 -23.09 -23.14 -47.34
N GLY A 176 -22.88 -22.10 -46.53
CA GLY A 176 -23.53 -21.93 -45.23
C GLY A 176 -23.18 -23.04 -44.22
N PHE A 177 -24.01 -23.16 -43.19
CA PHE A 177 -23.99 -24.25 -42.21
C PHE A 177 -25.41 -24.59 -41.73
N GLU A 178 -25.56 -25.77 -41.15
CA GLU A 178 -26.78 -26.25 -40.47
C GLU A 178 -26.45 -26.66 -39.02
N GLY A 179 -27.45 -26.61 -38.13
CA GLY A 179 -27.22 -26.73 -36.69
C GLY A 179 -26.51 -25.50 -36.13
N GLY A 180 -25.70 -25.66 -35.08
CA GLY A 180 -24.91 -24.56 -34.54
C GLY A 180 -25.76 -23.44 -33.92
N ILE A 181 -26.85 -23.80 -33.24
CA ILE A 181 -27.77 -22.86 -32.60
C ILE A 181 -27.05 -22.21 -31.41
N PHE A 182 -27.04 -20.88 -31.39
CA PHE A 182 -26.43 -20.12 -30.31
C PHE A 182 -27.50 -19.80 -29.26
N LYS A 183 -27.26 -20.15 -28.00
CA LYS A 183 -28.19 -19.86 -26.90
C LYS A 183 -27.50 -19.02 -25.85
N VAL A 184 -28.24 -18.04 -25.32
CA VAL A 184 -27.81 -17.23 -24.18
C VAL A 184 -28.83 -17.44 -23.06
N HIS A 185 -28.33 -17.68 -21.86
CA HIS A 185 -29.08 -18.00 -20.66
C HIS A 185 -28.85 -16.91 -19.61
N HIS A 186 -29.93 -16.47 -18.97
CA HIS A 186 -29.89 -15.51 -17.87
C HIS A 186 -31.08 -15.73 -16.94
N GLN A 187 -30.83 -15.83 -15.63
CA GLN A 187 -31.88 -15.96 -14.61
C GLN A 187 -32.93 -17.06 -14.88
N GLY A 188 -32.49 -18.21 -15.41
CA GLY A 188 -33.38 -19.34 -15.74
C GLY A 188 -34.22 -19.16 -17.02
N THR A 189 -34.04 -18.06 -17.75
CA THR A 189 -34.60 -17.82 -19.08
C THR A 189 -33.54 -18.00 -20.16
N SER A 190 -33.95 -18.24 -21.42
CA SER A 190 -33.02 -18.49 -22.53
C SER A 190 -33.51 -17.85 -23.82
N HIS A 191 -32.63 -17.09 -24.49
CA HIS A 191 -32.84 -16.66 -25.88
C HIS A 191 -32.09 -17.59 -26.83
N ILE A 192 -32.77 -17.95 -27.93
CA ILE A 192 -32.28 -18.90 -28.92
C ILE A 192 -32.10 -18.18 -30.25
N PHE A 193 -30.90 -18.24 -30.80
CA PHE A 193 -30.51 -17.62 -32.06
C PHE A 193 -30.11 -18.69 -33.07
N ASP A 194 -31.09 -19.12 -33.88
CA ASP A 194 -30.84 -19.99 -35.03
C ASP A 194 -30.44 -19.15 -36.25
N ASN A 195 -29.14 -18.94 -36.37
CA ASN A 195 -28.55 -18.14 -37.44
C ASN A 195 -28.15 -18.99 -38.67
N SER A 196 -28.64 -20.24 -38.77
CA SER A 196 -28.28 -21.16 -39.88
C SER A 196 -29.00 -20.82 -41.19
N LYS A 197 -30.24 -20.31 -41.10
CA LYS A 197 -31.07 -19.95 -42.25
C LYS A 197 -30.39 -18.89 -43.10
N GLU A 198 -30.25 -19.13 -44.41
CA GLU A 198 -29.57 -18.20 -45.33
C GLU A 198 -28.17 -17.71 -44.87
N SER A 199 -27.48 -18.50 -44.02
CA SER A 199 -26.13 -18.22 -43.50
C SER A 199 -25.04 -18.12 -44.58
N LYS A 200 -25.37 -18.52 -45.82
CA LYS A 200 -24.53 -18.37 -47.01
C LYS A 200 -24.58 -16.97 -47.63
N ARG A 201 -25.56 -16.13 -47.24
CA ARG A 201 -25.80 -14.77 -47.80
C ARG A 201 -25.79 -13.69 -46.73
N PHE A 202 -26.49 -13.90 -45.62
CA PHE A 202 -26.72 -12.84 -44.63
C PHE A 202 -25.79 -12.94 -43.43
N PHE A 203 -25.52 -11.77 -42.85
CA PHE A 203 -24.85 -11.63 -41.57
C PHE A 203 -25.87 -11.69 -40.44
N TYR A 204 -25.43 -12.19 -39.30
CA TYR A 204 -26.25 -12.23 -38.08
C TYR A 204 -25.47 -11.61 -36.94
N THR A 205 -26.08 -10.67 -36.23
CA THR A 205 -25.52 -10.09 -35.02
C THR A 205 -26.19 -10.74 -33.82
N THR A 206 -25.43 -10.93 -32.74
CA THR A 206 -26.00 -11.25 -31.44
C THR A 206 -25.23 -10.48 -30.38
N ILE A 207 -25.93 -9.69 -29.58
CA ILE A 207 -25.38 -8.87 -28.50
C ILE A 207 -25.99 -9.32 -27.19
N PHE A 208 -25.18 -9.47 -26.15
CA PHE A 208 -25.63 -9.91 -24.83
C PHE A 208 -24.74 -9.36 -23.72
N TYR A 209 -25.25 -9.32 -22.49
CA TYR A 209 -24.48 -8.88 -21.33
C TYR A 209 -23.34 -9.84 -20.98
N ALA A 210 -22.22 -9.27 -20.53
CA ALA A 210 -21.13 -10.04 -19.97
C ALA A 210 -21.59 -10.70 -18.65
N GLY A 211 -21.13 -11.94 -18.42
CA GLY A 211 -21.58 -12.78 -17.32
C GLY A 211 -22.80 -13.66 -17.65
N CYS A 212 -23.50 -13.45 -18.77
CA CYS A 212 -24.53 -14.38 -19.23
C CYS A 212 -23.91 -15.72 -19.64
N GLU A 213 -24.53 -16.82 -19.21
CA GLU A 213 -24.20 -18.17 -19.64
C GLU A 213 -24.59 -18.34 -21.11
N HIS A 214 -23.77 -18.99 -21.93
CA HIS A 214 -24.08 -19.21 -23.33
C HIS A 214 -23.47 -20.51 -23.86
N GLU A 215 -24.11 -21.07 -24.87
CA GLU A 215 -23.68 -22.30 -25.54
C GLU A 215 -23.86 -22.22 -27.06
N LEU A 216 -23.14 -23.09 -27.76
CA LEU A 216 -23.31 -23.35 -29.18
C LEU A 216 -23.59 -24.83 -29.34
N THR A 217 -24.78 -25.18 -29.85
CA THR A 217 -25.09 -26.56 -30.18
C THR A 217 -24.20 -27.07 -31.32
N THR A 218 -24.17 -28.38 -31.54
CA THR A 218 -23.33 -28.98 -32.59
C THR A 218 -23.67 -28.43 -33.98
N VAL A 219 -22.64 -28.03 -34.73
CA VAL A 219 -22.73 -27.74 -36.16
C VAL A 219 -22.86 -29.06 -36.92
N GLU A 220 -23.99 -29.27 -37.59
CA GLU A 220 -24.33 -30.55 -38.24
C GLU A 220 -23.72 -30.67 -39.64
N SER A 221 -23.62 -29.55 -40.36
CA SER A 221 -23.03 -29.46 -41.69
C SER A 221 -22.43 -28.08 -41.95
N GLY A 222 -21.47 -27.99 -42.88
CA GLY A 222 -20.89 -26.72 -43.30
C GLY A 222 -19.86 -26.09 -42.36
N TRP A 223 -19.71 -24.78 -42.47
CA TRP A 223 -18.73 -23.97 -41.72
C TRP A 223 -19.38 -22.72 -41.15
N ARG A 224 -19.14 -22.46 -39.86
CA ARG A 224 -19.57 -21.25 -39.16
C ARG A 224 -18.37 -20.38 -38.86
N LEU A 225 -18.44 -19.09 -39.23
CA LEU A 225 -17.42 -18.08 -38.93
C LEU A 225 -18.05 -16.89 -38.22
N VAL A 226 -17.44 -16.44 -37.13
CA VAL A 226 -17.96 -15.35 -36.30
C VAL A 226 -16.85 -14.39 -35.91
N PHE A 227 -17.07 -13.09 -36.07
CA PHE A 227 -16.29 -12.06 -35.39
C PHE A 227 -16.88 -11.79 -34.01
N THR A 228 -16.02 -11.61 -33.02
CA THR A 228 -16.38 -11.31 -31.64
C THR A 228 -15.84 -9.96 -31.25
N PHE A 229 -16.64 -9.20 -30.50
CA PHE A 229 -16.35 -7.85 -30.05
C PHE A 229 -16.70 -7.71 -28.58
N SER A 230 -15.82 -7.03 -27.85
CA SER A 230 -16.04 -6.57 -26.48
C SER A 230 -16.75 -5.22 -26.51
N LEU A 231 -17.81 -5.06 -25.71
CA LEU A 231 -18.54 -3.80 -25.52
C LEU A 231 -18.08 -3.16 -24.20
N ILE A 232 -17.45 -1.99 -24.30
CA ILE A 232 -16.68 -1.41 -23.20
C ILE A 232 -17.07 0.05 -22.98
N TRP A 233 -17.25 0.45 -21.72
CA TRP A 233 -17.39 1.87 -21.37
C TRP A 233 -16.06 2.61 -21.52
N LYS A 234 -16.00 3.65 -22.37
CA LYS A 234 -14.80 4.49 -22.62
C LYS A 234 -14.32 5.25 -21.39
N TRP A 235 -15.23 5.57 -20.47
CA TRP A 235 -14.95 6.34 -19.27
C TRP A 235 -15.40 5.56 -18.03
N ASN A 236 -14.44 5.10 -17.21
CA ASN A 236 -14.67 4.59 -15.85
C ASN A 236 -15.17 5.68 -14.86
N ARG A 237 -15.81 6.75 -15.35
CA ARG A 237 -16.32 7.90 -14.57
C ARG A 237 -17.63 8.46 -15.11
N ALA A 238 -18.37 7.73 -15.95
CA ALA A 238 -19.72 8.14 -16.30
C ALA A 238 -20.61 7.96 -15.06
N LEU A 239 -20.60 8.96 -14.18
CA LEU A 239 -21.59 9.15 -13.13
C LEU A 239 -22.96 9.13 -13.80
N PHE A 240 -23.79 8.18 -13.37
CA PHE A 240 -25.23 8.02 -13.64
C PHE A 240 -25.88 9.02 -14.59
N PHE A 241 -26.52 8.47 -15.61
CA PHE A 241 -27.35 9.25 -16.52
C PHE A 241 -28.67 9.64 -15.84
N PRO A 242 -29.18 10.85 -16.12
CA PRO A 242 -30.51 11.22 -15.68
C PRO A 242 -31.52 10.20 -16.21
N ILE A 243 -32.54 9.91 -15.40
CA ILE A 243 -33.67 9.08 -15.83
C ILE A 243 -34.18 9.63 -17.16
N SER A 244 -34.43 8.73 -18.12
CA SER A 244 -35.03 9.08 -19.41
C SER A 244 -36.26 9.97 -19.18
N ALA A 245 -36.54 10.89 -20.11
CA ALA A 245 -37.73 11.73 -20.06
C ALA A 245 -39.05 10.95 -20.25
N ASP A 246 -39.01 9.62 -20.16
CA ASP A 246 -40.17 8.77 -20.12
C ASP A 246 -41.05 9.11 -18.90
N THR A 247 -42.31 9.37 -19.20
CA THR A 247 -43.33 9.71 -18.21
C THR A 247 -43.51 8.58 -17.20
N SER A 248 -43.42 7.31 -17.62
CA SER A 248 -43.56 6.13 -16.74
C SER A 248 -42.47 6.10 -15.67
N LEU A 249 -41.22 6.32 -16.07
CA LEU A 249 -40.05 6.32 -15.18
C LEU A 249 -40.04 7.53 -14.25
N ILE A 250 -40.50 8.69 -14.71
CA ILE A 250 -40.68 9.87 -13.87
C ILE A 250 -41.73 9.61 -12.78
N PHE A 251 -42.85 8.96 -13.11
CA PHE A 251 -43.87 8.58 -12.12
C PHE A 251 -43.32 7.56 -11.12
N ALA A 252 -42.57 6.55 -11.59
CA ALA A 252 -41.94 5.57 -10.71
C ALA A 252 -40.95 6.25 -9.74
N ALA A 253 -40.13 7.18 -10.22
CA ALA A 253 -39.20 7.94 -9.39
C ALA A 253 -39.92 8.74 -8.28
N LYS A 254 -41.02 9.43 -8.61
CA LYS A 254 -41.85 10.14 -7.62
C LYS A 254 -42.49 9.22 -6.60
N GLU A 255 -42.95 8.04 -7.03
CA GLU A 255 -43.56 7.07 -6.13
C GLU A 255 -42.50 6.45 -5.19
N ILE A 256 -41.30 6.15 -5.69
CA ILE A 256 -40.15 5.74 -4.88
C ILE A 256 -39.80 6.84 -3.87
N GLU A 257 -39.75 8.11 -4.28
CA GLU A 257 -39.53 9.23 -3.37
C GLU A 257 -40.59 9.27 -2.24
N ARG A 258 -41.86 9.06 -2.58
CA ARG A 258 -42.96 8.99 -1.61
C ARG A 258 -42.78 7.83 -0.63
N ILE A 259 -42.43 6.64 -1.12
CA ILE A 259 -42.21 5.44 -0.31
C ILE A 259 -41.04 5.61 0.66
N LEU A 260 -39.95 6.24 0.19
CA LEU A 260 -38.75 6.50 1.01
C LEU A 260 -38.89 7.72 1.92
N SER A 261 -39.93 8.56 1.76
CA SER A 261 -40.13 9.79 2.55
C SER A 261 -40.06 9.64 4.08
N PRO A 262 -40.40 8.49 4.72
CA PRO A 262 -40.17 8.31 6.17
C PRO A 262 -38.72 8.50 6.61
N TRP A 263 -37.75 8.30 5.71
CA TRP A 263 -36.33 8.51 5.95
C TRP A 263 -35.87 9.97 5.93
N ARG A 264 -36.77 10.92 5.65
CA ARG A 264 -36.51 12.35 5.91
C ARG A 264 -36.45 12.66 7.42
N LEU A 265 -36.94 11.75 8.26
CA LEU A 265 -36.92 11.82 9.71
C LEU A 265 -36.13 10.64 10.31
N PRO A 266 -35.65 10.74 11.57
CA PRO A 266 -34.99 9.63 12.24
C PRO A 266 -35.87 8.36 12.24
N CYS A 267 -35.32 7.24 11.75
CA CYS A 267 -36.03 5.97 11.60
C CYS A 267 -35.18 4.81 12.14
N SER A 268 -35.84 3.79 12.70
CA SER A 268 -35.17 2.58 13.19
C SER A 268 -34.67 1.67 12.07
N GLN A 269 -35.27 1.76 10.88
CA GLN A 269 -34.87 0.99 9.72
C GLN A 269 -33.67 1.65 9.06
N ARG A 270 -32.54 0.96 9.13
CA ARG A 270 -31.24 1.55 8.81
C ARG A 270 -30.95 1.58 7.31
N CYS A 271 -31.41 0.59 6.54
CA CYS A 271 -31.22 0.49 5.10
C CYS A 271 -32.26 -0.44 4.45
N LEU A 272 -32.24 -0.48 3.13
CA LEU A 272 -32.88 -1.50 2.29
C LEU A 272 -31.85 -2.04 1.31
N ALA A 273 -31.82 -3.36 1.15
CA ALA A 273 -30.93 -4.04 0.20
C ALA A 273 -31.75 -4.71 -0.91
N ILE A 274 -31.46 -4.35 -2.14
CA ILE A 274 -32.11 -4.87 -3.34
C ILE A 274 -31.12 -5.81 -4.01
N PRO A 275 -31.43 -7.11 -4.12
CA PRO A 275 -30.63 -8.04 -4.90
C PRO A 275 -30.50 -7.57 -6.36
N MET A 276 -29.32 -7.73 -6.95
CA MET A 276 -29.06 -7.41 -8.37
C MET A 276 -29.28 -8.63 -9.28
N GLU A 277 -29.72 -8.38 -10.50
CA GLU A 277 -30.01 -9.37 -11.53
C GLU A 277 -28.75 -10.00 -12.09
N HIS A 278 -27.76 -9.17 -12.42
CA HIS A 278 -26.55 -9.68 -13.02
C HIS A 278 -25.56 -10.12 -11.95
N ASN A 279 -24.76 -11.11 -12.30
CA ASN A 279 -23.58 -11.45 -11.51
C ASN A 279 -22.47 -10.43 -11.78
N TYR A 280 -21.89 -9.91 -10.71
CA TYR A 280 -20.75 -9.00 -10.77
C TYR A 280 -19.56 -9.63 -10.07
N THR A 281 -18.42 -9.59 -10.71
CA THR A 281 -17.15 -9.96 -10.08
C THR A 281 -16.71 -8.81 -9.17
N ALA A 282 -15.75 -9.08 -8.26
CA ALA A 282 -15.16 -8.00 -7.46
C ALA A 282 -14.50 -6.90 -8.32
N ALA A 283 -14.06 -7.22 -9.54
CA ALA A 283 -13.45 -6.27 -10.46
C ALA A 283 -14.46 -5.46 -11.29
N SER A 284 -15.67 -6.01 -11.51
CA SER A 284 -16.72 -5.36 -12.31
C SER A 284 -17.83 -4.72 -11.48
N LEU A 285 -17.90 -5.01 -10.17
CA LEU A 285 -18.86 -4.36 -9.27
C LEU A 285 -18.52 -2.88 -9.11
N SER A 286 -19.20 -2.06 -9.88
CA SER A 286 -19.12 -0.62 -9.88
C SER A 286 -20.46 -0.06 -10.32
N PHE A 287 -20.73 1.15 -9.90
CA PHE A 287 -21.94 1.88 -10.25
C PHE A 287 -21.96 2.22 -11.75
N SER A 288 -20.80 2.54 -12.33
CA SER A 288 -20.64 2.71 -13.78
C SER A 288 -20.77 1.40 -14.58
N GLY A 289 -20.48 0.26 -13.96
CA GLY A 289 -20.54 -1.07 -14.58
C GLY A 289 -21.89 -1.79 -14.49
N LEU A 290 -22.92 -1.19 -13.88
CA LEU A 290 -24.23 -1.82 -13.73
C LEU A 290 -24.87 -2.14 -15.09
N LYS A 291 -25.48 -3.32 -15.20
CA LYS A 291 -26.03 -3.91 -16.42
C LYS A 291 -27.56 -3.96 -16.38
N GLY A 292 -28.19 -3.73 -17.51
CA GLY A 292 -29.64 -3.88 -17.69
C GLY A 292 -30.45 -3.19 -16.61
N ARG A 293 -31.37 -3.95 -16.00
CA ARG A 293 -32.33 -3.47 -14.99
C ARG A 293 -31.67 -3.02 -13.69
N ASP A 294 -30.49 -3.55 -13.35
CA ASP A 294 -29.74 -3.12 -12.17
C ASP A 294 -29.40 -1.63 -12.26
N ARG A 295 -29.00 -1.20 -13.46
CA ARG A 295 -28.67 0.20 -13.75
C ARG A 295 -29.92 1.09 -13.67
N LEU A 296 -31.04 0.65 -14.24
CA LEU A 296 -32.31 1.38 -14.17
C LEU A 296 -32.76 1.58 -12.71
N THR A 297 -32.70 0.51 -11.92
CA THR A 297 -33.06 0.52 -10.49
C THR A 297 -32.17 1.49 -9.70
N ALA A 298 -30.86 1.47 -9.95
CA ALA A 298 -29.93 2.43 -9.35
C ALA A 298 -30.25 3.88 -9.75
N SER A 299 -30.54 4.15 -11.03
CA SER A 299 -30.92 5.48 -11.51
C SER A 299 -32.22 5.99 -10.88
N LEU A 300 -33.23 5.13 -10.75
CA LEU A 300 -34.51 5.47 -10.09
C LEU A 300 -34.30 5.85 -8.62
N LEU A 301 -33.59 5.03 -7.86
CA LEU A 301 -33.31 5.31 -6.44
C LEU A 301 -32.44 6.55 -6.26
N ARG A 302 -31.48 6.78 -7.16
CA ARG A 302 -30.58 7.95 -7.11
C ARG A 302 -31.31 9.27 -7.30
N SER A 303 -32.46 9.28 -7.97
CA SER A 303 -33.28 10.49 -8.13
C SER A 303 -33.84 11.01 -6.81
N VAL A 304 -33.87 10.18 -5.77
CA VAL A 304 -34.28 10.57 -4.42
C VAL A 304 -33.14 11.28 -3.71
N THR A 305 -33.29 12.59 -3.45
CA THR A 305 -32.19 13.47 -3.01
C THR A 305 -31.75 13.28 -1.55
N PHE A 306 -32.57 12.64 -0.73
CA PHE A 306 -32.34 12.43 0.71
C PHE A 306 -31.84 11.02 1.04
N VAL A 307 -31.47 10.21 0.04
CA VAL A 307 -30.87 8.88 0.23
C VAL A 307 -29.51 8.79 -0.43
N ASP A 308 -28.67 7.89 0.09
CA ASP A 308 -27.43 7.48 -0.55
C ASP A 308 -27.52 6.02 -1.00
N LEU A 309 -26.79 5.71 -2.07
CA LEU A 309 -26.75 4.39 -2.67
C LEU A 309 -25.34 3.80 -2.53
N HIS A 310 -25.30 2.51 -2.26
CA HIS A 310 -24.08 1.71 -2.15
C HIS A 310 -24.26 0.37 -2.86
N LEU A 311 -23.18 -0.23 -3.35
CA LEU A 311 -23.18 -1.62 -3.80
C LEU A 311 -22.49 -2.47 -2.75
N ALA A 312 -22.99 -3.68 -2.51
CA ALA A 312 -22.37 -4.65 -1.61
C ALA A 312 -22.19 -6.00 -2.32
N SER A 313 -21.00 -6.60 -2.19
CA SER A 313 -20.74 -7.97 -2.66
C SER A 313 -20.88 -8.95 -1.49
N VAL A 314 -21.89 -9.80 -1.57
CA VAL A 314 -22.19 -10.86 -0.60
C VAL A 314 -21.54 -12.15 -1.05
N HIS A 315 -20.75 -12.76 -0.17
CA HIS A 315 -20.26 -14.12 -0.34
C HIS A 315 -21.09 -15.06 0.53
N ARG A 316 -21.78 -16.00 -0.10
CA ARG A 316 -22.53 -17.08 0.55
C ARG A 316 -21.71 -18.36 0.50
N ARG A 317 -21.35 -18.91 1.64
CA ARG A 317 -20.72 -20.23 1.76
C ARG A 317 -21.75 -21.25 2.23
N LYS A 318 -21.93 -22.34 1.50
CA LYS A 318 -22.76 -23.48 1.92
C LYS A 318 -21.87 -24.58 2.46
N LYS A 319 -22.11 -25.02 3.70
CA LYS A 319 -21.46 -26.17 4.34
C LYS A 319 -22.48 -27.27 4.60
N PRO A 320 -22.16 -28.54 4.35
CA PRO A 320 -23.00 -29.65 4.82
C PRO A 320 -22.99 -29.66 6.35
N SER A 321 -24.17 -29.76 6.99
CA SER A 321 -24.26 -29.80 8.45
C SER A 321 -23.46 -30.98 9.02
N THR A 322 -22.50 -30.70 9.91
CA THR A 322 -21.87 -31.73 10.74
C THR A 322 -22.76 -32.03 11.94
N THR A 323 -23.90 -32.68 11.72
CA THR A 323 -24.67 -33.25 12.83
C THR A 323 -24.05 -34.60 13.16
N THR A 324 -23.35 -34.68 14.30
CA THR A 324 -22.89 -35.95 14.86
C THR A 324 -24.11 -36.85 15.07
N ILE A 325 -24.23 -37.91 14.27
CA ILE A 325 -25.27 -38.92 14.43
C ILE A 325 -25.03 -39.59 15.78
N SER A 326 -25.86 -39.28 16.75
CA SER A 326 -26.11 -40.16 17.89
C SER A 326 -27.56 -40.60 17.82
N SER A 327 -27.77 -41.91 17.97
CA SER A 327 -29.01 -42.67 17.92
C SER A 327 -29.64 -42.91 16.54
N ILE A 328 -29.71 -44.20 16.23
CA ILE A 328 -30.50 -44.85 15.19
C ILE A 328 -31.98 -44.60 15.54
N GLU A 329 -32.71 -43.88 14.69
CA GLU A 329 -34.05 -44.23 14.18
C GLU A 329 -34.65 -43.08 13.36
N ASN A 330 -35.38 -43.47 12.30
CA ASN A 330 -36.27 -42.68 11.44
C ASN A 330 -35.66 -41.85 10.29
N SER A 331 -35.69 -42.51 9.13
CA SER A 331 -35.93 -41.96 7.80
C SER A 331 -36.80 -40.70 7.75
N PHE A 332 -36.45 -39.80 6.80
CA PHE A 332 -37.14 -38.55 6.40
C PHE A 332 -36.70 -37.20 7.01
N PHE A 333 -35.39 -36.93 7.13
CA PHE A 333 -34.91 -35.54 7.28
C PHE A 333 -33.88 -35.18 6.21
N GLY A 334 -34.23 -34.17 5.40
CA GLY A 334 -33.33 -33.55 4.44
C GLY A 334 -32.07 -33.04 5.14
N THR A 335 -30.92 -33.25 4.51
CA THR A 335 -29.64 -32.70 4.94
C THR A 335 -29.79 -31.19 5.17
N GLN A 336 -29.68 -30.75 6.42
CA GLN A 336 -29.68 -29.33 6.75
C GLN A 336 -28.38 -28.74 6.16
N ILE A 337 -28.50 -27.75 5.30
CA ILE A 337 -27.33 -27.05 4.74
C ILE A 337 -27.12 -25.80 5.59
N GLU A 338 -25.96 -25.66 6.21
CA GLU A 338 -25.59 -24.45 6.94
C GLU A 338 -25.11 -23.40 5.94
N GLU A 339 -25.79 -22.26 5.90
CA GLU A 339 -25.46 -21.16 4.99
C GLU A 339 -24.83 -20.01 5.78
N GLU A 340 -23.60 -19.65 5.44
CA GLU A 340 -22.86 -18.53 6.01
C GLU A 340 -22.80 -17.39 5.00
N TYR A 341 -23.28 -16.20 5.38
CA TYR A 341 -23.25 -14.99 4.56
C TYR A 341 -22.21 -14.02 5.11
N SER A 342 -21.39 -13.42 4.24
CA SER A 342 -20.47 -12.35 4.62
C SER A 342 -20.33 -11.32 3.51
N ILE A 343 -20.33 -10.04 3.86
CA ILE A 343 -20.07 -8.97 2.89
C ILE A 343 -18.55 -8.76 2.76
N LYS A 344 -18.06 -8.73 1.52
CA LYS A 344 -16.62 -8.58 1.24
C LYS A 344 -16.22 -7.22 0.70
N CYS A 345 -17.12 -6.58 -0.04
CA CYS A 345 -16.84 -5.31 -0.70
C CYS A 345 -18.05 -4.41 -0.61
N TRP A 346 -17.80 -3.12 -0.40
CA TRP A 346 -18.77 -2.06 -0.50
C TRP A 346 -18.28 -1.02 -1.51
N VAL A 347 -19.15 -0.47 -2.33
CA VAL A 347 -18.84 0.61 -3.28
C VAL A 347 -19.81 1.75 -3.04
N SER A 348 -19.32 2.99 -2.98
CA SER A 348 -20.18 4.16 -2.78
C SER A 348 -20.57 4.83 -4.08
N SER A 349 -21.84 5.25 -4.22
CA SER A 349 -22.33 5.94 -5.42
C SER A 349 -21.73 7.32 -5.64
N CYS A 350 -21.17 7.94 -4.61
CA CYS A 350 -20.55 9.26 -4.72
C CYS A 350 -19.12 9.21 -5.30
N THR A 351 -18.36 8.17 -4.96
CA THR A 351 -16.95 8.03 -5.40
C THR A 351 -16.75 6.96 -6.47
N ASP A 352 -17.75 6.09 -6.69
CA ASP A 352 -17.64 4.81 -7.43
C ASP A 352 -16.38 4.02 -7.05
N SER A 353 -15.99 4.13 -5.77
CA SER A 353 -14.79 3.53 -5.22
C SER A 353 -15.14 2.59 -4.08
N PRO A 354 -14.29 1.57 -3.82
CA PRO A 354 -14.44 0.73 -2.64
C PRO A 354 -14.48 1.59 -1.38
N PHE A 355 -15.46 1.32 -0.52
CA PHE A 355 -15.62 1.92 0.79
C PHE A 355 -15.26 0.86 1.84
N ALA A 356 -14.35 1.19 2.75
CA ALA A 356 -13.82 0.22 3.71
C ALA A 356 -14.73 0.08 4.95
N PHE A 357 -15.95 -0.44 4.78
CA PHE A 357 -16.76 -0.84 5.93
C PHE A 357 -16.26 -2.20 6.48
N GLN A 358 -15.73 -2.18 7.69
CA GLN A 358 -15.30 -3.28 8.53
C GLN A 358 -16.49 -3.86 9.30
N GLY A 359 -16.93 -5.07 8.94
CA GLY A 359 -17.94 -5.81 9.69
C GLY A 359 -19.37 -5.28 9.56
N LEU A 360 -19.65 -4.42 8.58
CA LEU A 360 -21.01 -4.04 8.22
C LEU A 360 -21.64 -5.17 7.41
N GLU A 361 -22.47 -5.97 8.06
CA GLU A 361 -23.27 -7.03 7.43
C GLU A 361 -24.67 -6.52 7.06
N ILE A 362 -25.42 -7.27 6.25
CA ILE A 362 -26.83 -7.01 5.92
C ILE A 362 -27.68 -8.10 6.55
N ASP A 363 -28.75 -7.70 7.22
CA ASP A 363 -29.75 -8.61 7.76
C ASP A 363 -30.69 -9.04 6.62
N PHE A 364 -30.52 -10.29 6.17
CA PHE A 364 -31.29 -10.84 5.07
C PHE A 364 -32.79 -10.93 5.38
N ASP A 365 -33.18 -11.11 6.63
CA ASP A 365 -34.59 -11.23 7.01
C ASP A 365 -35.27 -9.86 7.06
N SER A 366 -34.57 -8.86 7.61
CA SER A 366 -35.18 -7.56 7.92
C SER A 366 -34.81 -6.41 7.00
N GLU A 367 -33.82 -6.54 6.11
CA GLU A 367 -33.33 -5.44 5.25
C GLU A 367 -33.42 -5.73 3.76
N VAL A 368 -33.41 -6.99 3.36
CA VAL A 368 -33.52 -7.36 1.94
C VAL A 368 -34.96 -7.20 1.45
N VAL A 369 -35.11 -6.69 0.22
CA VAL A 369 -36.40 -6.55 -0.47
C VAL A 369 -36.56 -7.75 -1.41
N TYR A 370 -37.18 -8.83 -0.90
CA TYR A 370 -37.42 -10.06 -1.67
C TYR A 370 -38.75 -10.05 -2.42
N PRO A 371 -38.86 -10.71 -3.60
CA PRO A 371 -37.85 -11.03 -4.58
C PRO A 371 -38.07 -10.23 -5.88
N MET A 372 -37.02 -9.54 -6.35
CA MET A 372 -36.81 -9.40 -7.79
C MET A 372 -36.01 -10.60 -8.35
N PHE A 373 -35.48 -11.51 -7.50
CA PHE A 373 -34.96 -12.83 -7.88
C PHE A 373 -35.56 -13.98 -7.09
N ARG A 374 -35.82 -15.09 -7.77
CA ARG A 374 -36.06 -16.39 -7.13
C ARG A 374 -34.81 -16.68 -6.27
N ARG A 375 -34.98 -17.13 -5.01
CA ARG A 375 -33.89 -17.89 -4.35
C ARG A 375 -33.44 -18.93 -5.40
N PRO A 376 -32.14 -19.17 -5.63
CA PRO A 376 -31.73 -20.27 -6.48
C PRO A 376 -32.20 -21.58 -5.84
N GLU A 377 -33.44 -21.94 -6.10
CA GLU A 377 -33.96 -23.29 -6.06
C GLU A 377 -33.64 -23.83 -7.43
N THR A 378 -32.43 -24.36 -7.58
CA THR A 378 -32.14 -25.24 -8.70
C THR A 378 -31.84 -26.60 -8.12
N ASN A 379 -32.93 -27.38 -8.04
CA ASN A 379 -33.02 -28.73 -8.57
C ASN A 379 -31.71 -29.52 -8.51
N LEU A 380 -31.64 -30.39 -7.50
CA LEU A 380 -30.98 -31.68 -7.61
C LEU A 380 -31.62 -32.45 -8.78
N ASP A 381 -31.22 -32.16 -10.01
CA ASP A 381 -31.41 -33.12 -11.10
C ASP A 381 -30.22 -34.08 -11.11
N ASN A 382 -30.55 -35.28 -10.66
CA ASN A 382 -29.81 -36.52 -10.75
C ASN A 382 -28.99 -36.62 -12.05
N THR A 383 -27.66 -36.58 -11.95
CA THR A 383 -26.80 -37.33 -12.88
C THR A 383 -25.58 -37.90 -12.14
N GLU A 384 -25.70 -39.21 -11.91
CA GLU A 384 -24.65 -40.23 -11.88
C GLU A 384 -23.59 -40.21 -10.76
N SER A 385 -23.84 -41.14 -9.82
CA SER A 385 -22.88 -41.91 -9.03
C SER A 385 -21.52 -42.15 -9.70
N PRO A 386 -20.40 -41.81 -9.06
CA PRO A 386 -19.09 -42.29 -9.49
C PRO A 386 -18.82 -43.66 -8.86
N ASN A 387 -18.67 -44.68 -9.71
CA ASN A 387 -17.88 -45.86 -9.38
C ASN A 387 -16.47 -45.38 -8.96
N LEU A 388 -16.17 -45.42 -7.66
CA LEU A 388 -14.84 -45.19 -7.11
C LEU A 388 -14.38 -46.47 -6.41
N THR A 389 -13.54 -47.23 -7.10
CA THR A 389 -12.53 -48.06 -6.46
C THR A 389 -11.38 -47.16 -6.03
N GLY A 390 -11.06 -47.17 -4.74
CA GLY A 390 -9.86 -46.53 -4.19
C GLY A 390 -10.21 -45.55 -3.07
N HIS A 391 -9.90 -45.97 -1.86
CA HIS A 391 -10.04 -45.22 -0.61
C HIS A 391 -9.36 -43.84 -0.66
N GLU A 392 -9.90 -42.92 0.15
CA GLU A 392 -9.42 -41.55 0.47
C GLU A 392 -9.94 -40.42 -0.45
N LEU A 393 -11.13 -39.87 -0.10
CA LEU A 393 -11.50 -38.44 -0.19
C LEU A 393 -12.96 -38.22 0.25
N GLU A 394 -13.23 -38.34 1.56
CA GLU A 394 -14.38 -37.69 2.18
C GLU A 394 -13.89 -36.42 2.89
N SER A 395 -13.83 -35.29 2.16
CA SER A 395 -13.82 -33.97 2.79
C SER A 395 -14.42 -32.90 1.87
N SER A 396 -15.53 -32.34 2.36
CA SER A 396 -16.11 -31.01 2.08
C SER A 396 -16.24 -30.53 0.63
N MET A 397 -17.47 -30.56 0.08
CA MET A 397 -17.86 -29.60 -0.96
C MET A 397 -18.31 -28.29 -0.29
N ASP A 398 -17.40 -27.33 -0.18
CA ASP A 398 -17.72 -25.93 0.15
C ASP A 398 -18.07 -25.20 -1.16
N PHE A 399 -19.30 -24.68 -1.28
CA PHE A 399 -19.69 -23.84 -2.41
C PHE A 399 -19.72 -22.37 -1.99
N VAL A 400 -19.05 -21.51 -2.75
CA VAL A 400 -19.08 -20.05 -2.54
C VAL A 400 -19.82 -19.38 -3.70
N TYR A 401 -20.89 -18.66 -3.40
CA TYR A 401 -21.65 -17.84 -4.35
C TYR A 401 -21.43 -16.37 -4.07
N CYS A 402 -21.20 -15.56 -5.10
CA CYS A 402 -21.08 -14.12 -4.98
C CYS A 402 -22.34 -13.46 -5.55
N GLN A 403 -23.07 -12.70 -4.73
CA GLN A 403 -24.25 -11.95 -5.13
C GLN A 403 -24.00 -10.46 -4.88
N ALA A 404 -24.36 -9.61 -5.84
CA ALA A 404 -24.33 -8.17 -5.64
C ALA A 404 -25.69 -7.69 -5.10
N LEU A 405 -25.65 -6.71 -4.19
CA LEU A 405 -26.81 -6.00 -3.66
C LEU A 405 -26.64 -4.50 -3.91
N LEU A 406 -27.71 -3.84 -4.34
CA LEU A 406 -27.84 -2.39 -4.30
C LEU A 406 -28.48 -2.00 -2.97
N VAL A 407 -27.73 -1.28 -2.15
CA VAL A 407 -28.11 -0.86 -0.81
C VAL A 407 -28.46 0.62 -0.83
N VAL A 408 -29.62 0.95 -0.27
CA VAL A 408 -30.09 2.34 -0.13
C VAL A 408 -30.38 2.63 1.34
N TRP A 409 -29.96 3.81 1.80
CA TRP A 409 -30.22 4.27 3.17
C TRP A 409 -30.35 5.79 3.24
N PRO A 410 -30.81 6.37 4.36
CA PRO A 410 -30.87 7.82 4.52
C PRO A 410 -29.50 8.46 4.34
N LYS A 411 -29.41 9.55 3.59
CA LYS A 411 -28.15 10.26 3.28
C LYS A 411 -27.39 10.68 4.55
N THR A 412 -28.10 10.99 5.63
CA THR A 412 -27.50 11.36 6.92
C THR A 412 -26.80 10.19 7.62
N SER A 413 -27.12 8.95 7.26
CA SER A 413 -26.60 7.75 7.92
C SER A 413 -25.24 7.31 7.37
N THR A 414 -24.86 7.74 6.17
CA THR A 414 -23.61 7.33 5.51
C THR A 414 -22.39 7.59 6.39
N ILE A 415 -22.28 8.80 6.95
CA ILE A 415 -21.16 9.15 7.82
C ILE A 415 -21.21 8.39 9.15
N ASP A 416 -22.40 8.13 9.70
CA ASP A 416 -22.53 7.39 10.95
C ASP A 416 -22.09 5.93 10.79
N PHE A 417 -22.48 5.29 9.68
CA PHE A 417 -22.02 3.94 9.34
C PHE A 417 -20.53 3.93 9.08
N ALA A 418 -20.01 4.93 8.36
CA ALA A 418 -18.58 5.03 8.09
C ALA A 418 -17.80 5.16 9.40
N CYS A 419 -18.27 5.99 10.32
CA CYS A 419 -17.66 6.15 11.63
C CYS A 419 -17.68 4.86 12.44
N ARG A 420 -18.82 4.14 12.49
CA ARG A 420 -18.99 2.90 13.27
C ARG A 420 -18.25 1.70 12.72
N TYR A 421 -18.21 1.58 11.40
CA TYR A 421 -17.72 0.41 10.71
C TYR A 421 -16.45 0.73 9.92
N GLY A 422 -15.67 1.76 10.24
CA GLY A 422 -14.45 2.06 9.48
C GLY A 422 -14.03 3.52 9.56
N PHE A 423 -13.64 3.97 10.76
CA PHE A 423 -13.41 5.40 11.03
C PHE A 423 -12.38 6.06 10.10
N VAL A 424 -11.30 5.36 9.73
CA VAL A 424 -10.31 5.88 8.77
C VAL A 424 -10.93 6.13 7.40
N GLY A 425 -11.78 5.22 6.91
CA GLY A 425 -12.53 5.41 5.67
C GLY A 425 -13.56 6.54 5.78
N ALA A 426 -14.12 6.78 6.97
CA ALA A 426 -14.96 7.95 7.24
C ALA A 426 -14.20 9.27 7.08
N LEU A 427 -12.94 9.33 7.53
CA LEU A 427 -12.07 10.48 7.33
C LEU A 427 -11.72 10.68 5.85
N ASP A 428 -11.38 9.60 5.14
CA ASP A 428 -11.10 9.65 3.70
C ASP A 428 -12.30 10.22 2.92
N TYR A 429 -13.50 9.78 3.30
CA TYR A 429 -14.75 10.28 2.74
C TYR A 429 -15.00 11.75 3.08
N LEU A 430 -14.80 12.15 4.34
CA LEU A 430 -14.99 13.53 4.77
C LEU A 430 -14.03 14.48 4.07
N GLU A 431 -12.76 14.10 3.90
CA GLU A 431 -11.78 14.87 3.13
C GLU A 431 -12.11 14.93 1.63
N TYR A 432 -12.67 13.85 1.07
CA TYR A 432 -13.18 13.88 -0.30
C TYR A 432 -14.33 14.88 -0.44
N LEU A 433 -15.28 14.87 0.50
CA LEU A 433 -16.39 15.84 0.51
C LEU A 433 -15.88 17.27 0.67
N ALA A 434 -14.91 17.51 1.55
CA ALA A 434 -14.29 18.84 1.73
C ALA A 434 -13.68 19.40 0.44
N ARG A 435 -13.19 18.53 -0.46
CA ARG A 435 -12.62 18.92 -1.76
C ARG A 435 -13.66 19.09 -2.88
N THR A 436 -14.85 18.52 -2.74
CA THR A 436 -15.81 18.37 -3.85
C THR A 436 -17.16 19.04 -3.62
N MET A 437 -17.53 19.31 -2.37
CA MET A 437 -18.83 19.82 -1.98
C MET A 437 -18.73 21.23 -1.36
N PRO A 438 -19.83 22.01 -1.37
CA PRO A 438 -19.87 23.30 -0.69
C PRO A 438 -19.61 23.17 0.82
N HIS A 439 -18.87 24.11 1.40
CA HIS A 439 -18.45 24.09 2.81
C HIS A 439 -19.59 23.82 3.79
N GLU A 440 -20.75 24.46 3.63
CA GLU A 440 -21.91 24.32 4.53
C GLU A 440 -22.40 22.87 4.66
N GLN A 441 -22.39 22.10 3.56
CA GLN A 441 -22.81 20.70 3.59
C GLN A 441 -21.78 19.83 4.30
N VAL A 442 -20.50 20.15 4.13
CA VAL A 442 -19.39 19.41 4.76
C VAL A 442 -19.34 19.68 6.26
N LEU A 443 -19.64 20.90 6.70
CA LEU A 443 -19.69 21.27 8.13
C LEU A 443 -20.69 20.42 8.91
N PHE A 444 -21.86 20.13 8.34
CA PHE A 444 -22.84 19.23 8.96
C PHE A 444 -22.26 17.82 9.14
N VAL A 445 -21.59 17.29 8.12
CA VAL A 445 -20.96 15.96 8.17
C VAL A 445 -19.81 15.93 9.18
N LEU A 446 -18.96 16.97 9.20
CA LEU A 446 -17.90 17.13 10.20
C LEU A 446 -18.47 17.15 11.62
N GLY A 447 -19.53 17.92 11.87
CA GLY A 447 -20.19 17.97 13.18
C GLY A 447 -20.72 16.62 13.65
N ARG A 448 -21.28 15.80 12.74
CA ARG A 448 -21.67 14.41 13.05
C ARG A 448 -20.47 13.53 13.39
N THR A 449 -19.37 13.63 12.63
CA THR A 449 -18.13 12.90 12.91
C THR A 449 -17.56 13.27 14.27
N VAL A 450 -17.52 14.56 14.62
CA VAL A 450 -17.05 15.03 15.94
C VAL A 450 -17.98 14.56 17.06
N THR A 451 -19.30 14.60 16.85
CA THR A 451 -20.29 14.04 17.79
C THR A 451 -20.04 12.55 18.03
N PHE A 452 -19.75 11.79 16.97
CA PHE A 452 -19.39 10.38 17.09
C PHE A 452 -18.10 10.18 17.89
N CYS A 453 -17.08 11.01 17.66
CA CYS A 453 -15.83 10.99 18.43
C CYS A 453 -16.09 11.22 19.92
N CYS A 454 -16.94 12.19 20.26
CA CYS A 454 -17.31 12.48 21.65
C CYS A 454 -18.02 11.29 22.31
N ALA A 455 -18.90 10.60 21.56
CA ALA A 455 -19.63 9.45 22.06
C ALA A 455 -18.77 8.17 22.17
N ASN A 456 -17.74 8.03 21.32
CA ASN A 456 -16.96 6.78 21.18
C ASN A 456 -15.44 7.04 21.12
N PRO A 457 -14.82 7.74 22.08
CA PRO A 457 -13.42 8.16 21.96
C PRO A 457 -12.45 6.96 21.92
N ARG A 458 -12.72 5.89 22.69
CA ARG A 458 -11.91 4.67 22.64
C ARG A 458 -11.92 3.99 21.27
N PHE A 459 -13.06 4.01 20.59
CA PHE A 459 -13.18 3.42 19.27
C PHE A 459 -12.30 4.16 18.25
N VAL A 460 -12.21 5.48 18.39
CA VAL A 460 -11.46 6.35 17.47
C VAL A 460 -9.96 6.27 17.69
N TRP A 461 -9.50 6.38 18.95
CA TRP A 461 -8.09 6.57 19.28
C TRP A 461 -7.35 5.35 19.85
N CYS A 462 -8.06 4.31 20.34
CA CYS A 462 -7.40 3.11 20.83
C CYS A 462 -7.05 2.16 19.67
N ALA A 463 -5.78 1.79 19.55
CA ALA A 463 -5.31 0.84 18.52
C ALA A 463 -5.97 -0.55 18.64
N SER A 464 -6.44 -0.93 19.84
CA SER A 464 -7.17 -2.18 20.12
C SER A 464 -8.56 -2.24 19.48
N SER A 465 -9.13 -1.10 19.10
CA SER A 465 -10.45 -1.02 18.46
C SER A 465 -10.42 -1.40 16.97
N TYR A 466 -9.23 -1.55 16.38
CA TYR A 466 -9.06 -1.90 14.96
C TYR A 466 -8.87 -3.42 14.80
N PRO A 467 -9.60 -4.09 13.87
CA PRO A 467 -9.57 -5.55 13.71
C PRO A 467 -8.19 -6.12 13.36
N ASN A 468 -7.35 -5.32 12.72
CA ASN A 468 -6.00 -5.70 12.32
C ASN A 468 -4.99 -4.62 12.75
N ARG A 469 -4.04 -4.99 13.62
CA ARG A 469 -3.02 -4.05 14.12
C ARG A 469 -2.20 -3.41 13.00
N LYS A 470 -2.00 -4.10 11.86
CA LYS A 470 -1.27 -3.55 10.70
C LYS A 470 -2.03 -2.46 9.94
N SER A 471 -3.35 -2.40 10.07
CA SER A 471 -4.19 -1.37 9.44
C SER A 471 -4.60 -0.26 10.41
N SER A 472 -4.14 -0.30 11.66
CA SER A 472 -4.40 0.77 12.61
C SER A 472 -3.64 2.04 12.21
N PRO A 473 -4.26 3.24 12.32
CA PRO A 473 -3.59 4.49 12.01
C PRO A 473 -2.41 4.71 12.96
N SER A 474 -1.39 5.44 12.52
CA SER A 474 -0.28 5.80 13.40
C SER A 474 -0.78 6.74 14.53
N PRO A 475 -0.13 6.71 15.71
CA PRO A 475 -0.53 7.59 16.82
C PRO A 475 -0.61 9.06 16.38
N GLY A 476 -1.72 9.74 16.73
CA GLY A 476 -1.98 11.14 16.38
C GLY A 476 -2.45 11.39 14.95
N GLN A 477 -2.44 10.40 14.05
CA GLN A 477 -2.85 10.61 12.65
C GLN A 477 -4.33 11.01 12.55
N VAL A 478 -5.20 10.36 13.31
CA VAL A 478 -6.64 10.69 13.35
C VAL A 478 -6.86 12.11 13.88
N THR A 479 -6.19 12.45 14.99
CA THR A 479 -6.26 13.79 15.61
C THR A 479 -5.79 14.88 14.64
N TYR A 480 -4.64 14.67 13.98
CA TYR A 480 -4.12 15.59 12.97
C TYR A 480 -5.14 15.84 11.85
N ARG A 481 -5.70 14.77 11.27
CA ARG A 481 -6.65 14.87 10.15
C ARG A 481 -7.92 15.62 10.55
N LEU A 482 -8.51 15.29 11.71
CA LEU A 482 -9.72 15.95 12.21
C LEU A 482 -9.49 17.43 12.53
N LEU A 483 -8.39 17.77 13.21
CA LEU A 483 -8.07 19.17 13.50
C LEU A 483 -7.76 19.94 12.22
N GLN A 484 -7.03 19.35 11.27
CA GLN A 484 -6.73 19.98 9.98
C GLN A 484 -8.01 20.25 9.18
N LEU A 485 -8.97 19.31 9.17
CA LEU A 485 -10.29 19.54 8.58
C LEU A 485 -11.06 20.69 9.25
N CYS A 486 -10.98 20.83 10.57
CA CYS A 486 -11.60 21.96 11.28
C CYS A 486 -10.95 23.29 10.88
N ILE A 487 -9.65 23.31 10.60
CA ILE A 487 -8.93 24.49 10.11
C ILE A 487 -9.30 24.82 8.67
N ASP A 488 -9.33 23.81 7.79
CA ASP A 488 -9.59 23.99 6.36
C ASP A 488 -11.03 24.44 6.09
N LEU A 489 -11.98 23.96 6.90
CA LEU A 489 -13.39 24.33 6.83
C LEU A 489 -13.76 25.56 7.68
N ASP A 490 -12.78 26.22 8.28
CA ASP A 490 -12.94 27.40 9.16
C ASP A 490 -13.98 27.19 10.28
N SER A 491 -13.86 26.06 10.98
CA SER A 491 -14.80 25.62 12.02
C SER A 491 -14.12 25.49 13.39
N PRO A 492 -13.77 26.62 14.04
CA PRO A 492 -13.08 26.62 15.32
C PRO A 492 -13.90 25.97 16.44
N GLU A 493 -15.24 26.03 16.40
CA GLU A 493 -16.11 25.39 17.40
C GLU A 493 -15.91 23.87 17.46
N GLN A 494 -15.92 23.21 16.30
CA GLN A 494 -15.65 21.77 16.20
C GLN A 494 -14.21 21.44 16.63
N GLY A 495 -13.26 22.31 16.28
CA GLY A 495 -11.88 22.19 16.75
C GLY A 495 -11.73 22.29 18.27
N LEU A 496 -12.48 23.18 18.93
CA LEU A 496 -12.50 23.32 20.39
C LEU A 496 -13.11 22.10 21.08
N ILE A 497 -14.16 21.49 20.51
CA ILE A 497 -14.73 20.24 21.02
C ILE A 497 -13.68 19.12 20.96
N LEU A 498 -13.01 18.97 19.82
CA LEU A 498 -11.95 17.98 19.65
C LEU A 498 -10.77 18.23 20.59
N LEU A 499 -10.36 19.49 20.78
CA LEU A 499 -9.30 19.87 21.71
C LEU A 499 -9.64 19.44 23.15
N ASN A 500 -10.86 19.69 23.60
CA ASN A 500 -11.32 19.23 24.92
C ASN A 500 -11.25 17.70 25.04
N LEU A 501 -11.68 17.00 23.99
CA LEU A 501 -11.74 15.54 23.97
C LEU A 501 -10.35 14.88 24.00
N ILE A 502 -9.37 15.40 23.25
CA ILE A 502 -7.99 14.86 23.25
C ILE A 502 -7.20 15.27 24.50
N ALA A 503 -7.62 16.35 25.17
CA ALA A 503 -7.05 16.78 26.45
C ALA A 503 -7.47 15.88 27.62
N ASP A 504 -8.61 15.22 27.53
CA ASP A 504 -9.08 14.26 28.53
C ASP A 504 -8.35 12.92 28.46
N ASP A 505 -8.28 12.23 29.61
CA ASP A 505 -7.80 10.85 29.66
C ASP A 505 -8.89 9.92 29.14
N LEU A 506 -8.52 8.93 28.31
CA LEU A 506 -9.49 7.96 27.82
C LEU A 506 -9.92 7.03 28.98
N PRO A 507 -11.22 6.73 29.13
CA PRO A 507 -11.72 5.87 30.21
C PRO A 507 -11.10 4.46 30.10
N ALA A 508 -10.80 3.83 31.24
CA ALA A 508 -10.21 2.48 31.31
C ALA A 508 -11.14 1.39 30.71
N SER A 509 -10.57 0.27 30.27
CA SER A 509 -11.36 -0.84 29.72
C SER A 509 -12.17 -1.52 30.82
N PRO A 510 -13.46 -1.84 30.63
CA PRO A 510 -14.15 -2.77 31.51
C PRO A 510 -13.61 -4.18 31.24
N THR A 511 -12.58 -4.61 31.95
CA THR A 511 -12.15 -6.01 31.93
C THR A 511 -13.21 -6.88 32.61
N LYS A 512 -13.52 -8.02 31.97
CA LYS A 512 -14.21 -9.14 32.64
C LYS A 512 -13.30 -9.63 33.76
N THR A 513 -13.54 -9.20 34.98
CA THR A 513 -12.83 -9.69 36.16
C THR A 513 -13.22 -11.14 36.41
N SER A 514 -12.29 -12.06 36.21
CA SER A 514 -12.32 -13.36 36.88
C SER A 514 -12.12 -13.10 38.38
N PRO A 515 -12.95 -13.67 39.28
CA PRO A 515 -12.81 -13.43 40.72
C PRO A 515 -11.62 -14.23 41.24
N GLY A 516 -10.50 -13.58 41.56
CA GLY A 516 -9.34 -14.32 42.07
C GLY A 516 -8.12 -13.53 42.55
N ASP A 517 -7.80 -12.35 42.02
CA ASP A 517 -6.53 -11.69 42.37
C ASP A 517 -6.73 -10.32 43.02
N HIS A 518 -6.44 -10.26 44.31
CA HIS A 518 -6.23 -9.02 45.05
C HIS A 518 -4.73 -8.72 45.12
N GLN A 519 -4.23 -7.87 44.22
CA GLN A 519 -3.21 -6.87 44.53
C GLN A 519 -3.05 -5.88 43.37
N SER A 520 -3.09 -4.60 43.76
CA SER A 520 -2.82 -3.38 43.00
C SER A 520 -2.23 -3.53 41.59
N ASP A 521 -2.98 -3.09 40.58
CA ASP A 521 -2.43 -2.38 39.43
C ASP A 521 -3.54 -1.54 38.79
N VAL A 522 -3.48 -0.22 38.99
CA VAL A 522 -4.32 0.73 38.26
C VAL A 522 -3.90 0.64 36.79
N GLU A 523 -4.76 0.12 35.91
CA GLU A 523 -4.49 0.06 34.47
C GLU A 523 -4.00 1.43 33.98
N PRO A 524 -2.91 1.51 33.19
CA PRO A 524 -2.40 2.78 32.72
C PRO A 524 -3.44 3.43 31.80
N LYS A 525 -3.99 4.56 32.23
CA LYS A 525 -4.89 5.38 31.41
C LYS A 525 -4.25 5.65 30.03
N GLU A 526 -4.96 5.29 28.97
CA GLU A 526 -4.56 5.59 27.59
C GLU A 526 -4.77 7.10 27.34
N ILE A 527 -3.75 7.76 26.79
CA ILE A 527 -3.77 9.19 26.51
C ILE A 527 -3.63 9.41 25.01
N GLU A 528 -4.54 10.19 24.40
CA GLU A 528 -4.36 10.70 23.05
C GLU A 528 -3.51 11.98 23.09
N GLY A 529 -4.05 13.15 23.40
CA GLY A 529 -3.27 14.39 23.49
C GLY A 529 -2.36 14.65 22.27
N LEU A 530 -1.11 15.03 22.52
CA LEU A 530 -0.12 15.34 21.48
C LEU A 530 0.75 14.13 21.15
N GLN A 531 0.24 13.22 20.32
CA GLN A 531 0.94 11.98 19.96
C GLN A 531 2.11 12.16 18.97
N ASN A 532 2.10 13.23 18.16
CA ASN A 532 3.13 13.49 17.15
C ASN A 532 3.30 15.00 16.89
N ASN A 533 4.30 15.33 16.07
CA ASN A 533 4.73 16.69 15.81
C ASN A 533 3.71 17.45 14.93
N GLU A 534 3.01 16.73 14.05
CA GLU A 534 1.98 17.28 13.16
C GLU A 534 0.76 17.75 13.94
N VAL A 535 0.32 17.02 14.98
CA VAL A 535 -0.77 17.44 15.86
C VAL A 535 -0.39 18.73 16.59
N ALA A 536 0.85 18.87 17.08
CA ALA A 536 1.32 20.08 17.75
C ALA A 536 1.27 21.32 16.82
N ILE A 537 1.72 21.17 15.57
CA ILE A 537 1.69 22.23 14.56
C ILE A 537 0.25 22.65 14.25
N VAL A 538 -0.66 21.69 14.03
CA VAL A 538 -2.07 21.99 13.73
C VAL A 538 -2.79 22.59 14.93
N LEU A 539 -2.48 22.11 16.14
CA LEU A 539 -3.04 22.68 17.36
C LEU A 539 -2.65 24.16 17.53
N ALA A 540 -1.41 24.54 17.24
CA ALA A 540 -0.99 25.95 17.27
C ALA A 540 -1.84 26.82 16.32
N LYS A 541 -2.12 26.32 15.10
CA LYS A 541 -3.00 27.00 14.13
C LYS A 541 -4.44 27.12 14.63
N LEU A 542 -4.95 26.10 15.35
CA LEU A 542 -6.27 26.15 15.98
C LEU A 542 -6.31 27.21 17.08
N ILE A 543 -5.30 27.26 17.95
CA ILE A 543 -5.22 28.26 19.03
C ILE A 543 -5.19 29.67 18.44
N ALA A 544 -4.44 29.89 17.36
CA ALA A 544 -4.38 31.17 16.67
C ALA A 544 -5.74 31.62 16.10
N ARG A 545 -6.56 30.67 15.61
CA ARG A 545 -7.91 30.96 15.07
C ARG A 545 -8.98 31.09 16.16
N ALA A 546 -9.03 30.16 17.11
CA ALA A 546 -10.08 30.08 18.13
C ALA A 546 -9.85 31.05 19.30
N GLY A 547 -8.63 31.57 19.44
CA GLY A 547 -8.23 32.45 20.52
C GLY A 547 -7.82 31.70 21.80
N TRP A 548 -6.80 32.22 22.48
CA TRP A 548 -6.22 31.57 23.66
C TRP A 548 -7.20 31.35 24.81
N ASN A 549 -8.09 32.31 25.07
CA ASN A 549 -9.03 32.22 26.19
C ASN A 549 -9.94 30.99 26.09
N SER A 550 -10.34 30.62 24.87
CA SER A 550 -11.16 29.43 24.60
C SER A 550 -10.38 28.12 24.73
N CYS A 551 -9.06 28.15 24.47
CA CYS A 551 -8.20 26.97 24.47
C CYS A 551 -7.49 26.73 25.82
N LYS A 552 -7.33 27.76 26.65
CA LYS A 552 -6.46 27.78 27.84
C LYS A 552 -6.70 26.59 28.78
N GLU A 553 -7.96 26.32 29.11
CA GLU A 553 -8.32 25.23 30.04
C GLU A 553 -7.96 23.86 29.48
N ALA A 554 -8.29 23.58 28.22
CA ALA A 554 -7.96 22.32 27.57
C ALA A 554 -6.44 22.14 27.40
N VAL A 555 -5.73 23.18 26.95
CA VAL A 555 -4.26 23.14 26.80
C VAL A 555 -3.58 22.91 28.15
N SER A 556 -4.11 23.48 29.25
CA SER A 556 -3.54 23.29 30.59
C SER A 556 -3.53 21.83 31.05
N ARG A 557 -4.49 21.01 30.60
CA ARG A 557 -4.57 19.57 30.91
C ARG A 557 -3.45 18.74 30.26
N PHE A 558 -2.77 19.26 29.23
CA PHE A 558 -1.60 18.59 28.66
C PHE A 558 -0.37 18.65 29.58
N PHE A 559 -0.32 19.57 30.55
CA PHE A 559 0.85 19.79 31.40
C PHE A 559 0.87 18.95 32.68
N THR A 560 0.16 17.81 32.69
CA THR A 560 0.31 16.85 33.79
C THR A 560 1.67 16.15 33.69
N PRO A 561 2.35 15.81 34.81
CA PRO A 561 3.68 15.19 34.78
C PRO A 561 3.74 13.92 33.92
N THR A 562 2.66 13.13 33.91
CA THR A 562 2.52 11.90 33.13
C THR A 562 2.45 12.15 31.62
N ARG A 563 1.73 13.20 31.18
CA ARG A 563 1.62 13.56 29.76
C ARG A 563 2.91 14.20 29.26
N ILE A 564 3.51 15.10 30.05
CA ILE A 564 4.79 15.73 29.71
C ILE A 564 5.88 14.66 29.51
N ALA A 565 5.98 13.69 30.42
CA ALA A 565 6.94 12.59 30.29
C ALA A 565 6.79 11.78 28.98
N LYS A 566 5.57 11.64 28.47
CA LYS A 566 5.27 10.86 27.26
C LYS A 566 5.28 11.69 25.97
N GLN A 567 5.02 13.00 26.05
CA GLN A 567 4.70 13.87 24.90
C GLN A 567 5.62 15.10 24.82
N MET A 568 6.81 15.03 25.44
CA MET A 568 7.69 16.19 25.58
C MET A 568 8.12 16.81 24.25
N GLU A 569 8.50 16.00 23.26
CA GLU A 569 8.92 16.49 21.95
C GLU A 569 7.79 17.27 21.23
N PRO A 570 6.58 16.70 21.03
CA PRO A 570 5.44 17.45 20.52
C PRO A 570 5.10 18.73 21.32
N LEU A 571 5.26 18.73 22.64
CA LEU A 571 5.03 19.91 23.48
C LEU A 571 6.05 21.03 23.20
N THR A 572 7.33 20.71 23.03
CA THR A 572 8.33 21.71 22.63
C THR A 572 8.07 22.26 21.22
N ILE A 573 7.56 21.43 20.31
CA ILE A 573 7.15 21.83 18.96
C ILE A 573 5.88 22.68 18.98
N LEU A 574 4.95 22.43 19.90
CA LEU A 574 3.79 23.29 20.08
C LEU A 574 4.23 24.72 20.43
N VAL A 575 5.20 24.88 21.32
CA VAL A 575 5.74 26.20 21.70
C VAL A 575 6.34 26.92 20.49
N THR A 576 7.19 26.25 19.71
CA THR A 576 7.77 26.86 18.50
C THR A 576 6.73 27.18 17.44
N SER A 577 5.75 26.29 17.25
CA SER A 577 4.64 26.50 16.30
C SER A 577 3.73 27.66 16.73
N LEU A 578 3.52 27.89 18.03
CA LEU A 578 2.78 29.05 18.54
C LEU A 578 3.51 30.36 18.20
N MET A 579 4.84 30.38 18.31
CA MET A 579 5.66 31.53 17.90
C MET A 579 5.54 31.79 16.39
N ASP A 580 5.53 30.74 15.57
CA ASP A 580 5.36 30.86 14.12
C ASP A 580 3.97 31.42 13.73
N ASN A 581 2.98 31.32 14.61
CA ASN A 581 1.64 31.90 14.45
C ASN A 581 1.47 33.25 15.20
N GLY A 582 2.56 33.87 15.68
CA GLY A 582 2.55 35.20 16.33
C GLY A 582 2.11 35.21 17.80
N LEU A 583 1.98 34.04 18.44
CA LEU A 583 1.47 33.89 19.81
C LEU A 583 2.60 33.84 20.85
N HIS A 584 3.54 34.79 20.81
CA HIS A 584 4.79 34.76 21.58
C HIS A 584 4.59 34.70 23.10
N MET A 585 3.67 35.50 23.66
CA MET A 585 3.40 35.50 25.10
C MET A 585 2.81 34.17 25.61
N ILE A 586 2.00 33.51 24.78
CA ILE A 586 1.40 32.22 25.12
C ILE A 586 2.46 31.13 25.03
N ALA A 587 3.32 31.19 24.01
CA ALA A 587 4.48 30.30 23.87
C ALA A 587 5.40 30.38 25.10
N ALA A 588 5.73 31.59 25.56
CA ALA A 588 6.53 31.82 26.77
C ALA A 588 5.87 31.21 28.02
N HIS A 589 4.57 31.48 28.21
CA HIS A 589 3.82 30.93 29.34
C HIS A 589 3.82 29.40 29.38
N ILE A 590 3.69 28.75 28.22
CA ILE A 590 3.75 27.29 28.12
C ILE A 590 5.18 26.79 28.38
N ALA A 591 6.19 27.48 27.84
CA ALA A 591 7.59 27.12 28.08
C ALA A 591 7.96 27.14 29.57
N ASP A 592 7.47 28.13 30.33
CA ASP A 592 7.68 28.24 31.78
C ASP A 592 7.12 27.02 32.55
N GLN A 593 6.07 26.37 32.04
CA GLN A 593 5.50 25.15 32.63
C GLN A 593 6.30 23.90 32.26
N LEU A 594 6.88 23.86 31.05
CA LEU A 594 7.61 22.71 30.52
C LEU A 594 9.04 22.62 31.05
N CYS A 595 9.74 23.75 31.13
CA CYS A 595 11.15 23.82 31.48
C CYS A 595 11.51 23.13 32.81
N PRO A 596 10.76 23.33 33.92
CA PRO A 596 11.08 22.65 35.19
C PRO A 596 11.12 21.12 35.06
N ILE A 597 10.17 20.53 34.32
CA ILE A 597 10.10 19.07 34.15
C ILE A 597 11.18 18.59 33.19
N LEU A 598 11.39 19.31 32.09
CA LEU A 598 12.45 19.01 31.11
C LEU A 598 13.82 18.84 31.77
N PHE A 599 14.15 19.77 32.68
CA PHE A 599 15.48 19.88 33.28
C PHE A 599 15.69 19.01 34.52
N THR A 600 14.62 18.53 35.16
CA THR A 600 14.72 17.63 36.33
C THR A 600 14.98 16.15 36.01
N SER A 601 14.79 15.70 34.77
CA SER A 601 14.95 14.27 34.41
C SER A 601 15.71 14.05 33.10
N PRO A 602 17.03 14.35 33.04
CA PRO A 602 17.78 14.41 31.79
C PRO A 602 17.94 13.09 31.05
N CYS A 603 18.13 12.00 31.79
CA CYS A 603 18.59 10.71 31.25
C CYS A 603 17.49 9.91 30.53
N VAL A 604 16.29 10.46 30.40
CA VAL A 604 15.10 9.76 29.88
C VAL A 604 14.75 10.22 28.45
N TRP A 605 15.29 11.35 28.00
CA TRP A 605 14.89 11.98 26.75
C TRP A 605 15.61 11.42 25.52
N LYS A 606 14.90 11.38 24.39
CA LYS A 606 15.47 11.04 23.08
C LYS A 606 16.27 12.23 22.53
N SER A 607 17.19 11.97 21.61
CA SER A 607 17.97 13.02 20.92
C SER A 607 17.09 14.06 20.20
N SER A 608 15.96 13.64 19.64
CA SER A 608 14.97 14.52 19.00
C SER A 608 14.30 15.48 19.99
N THR A 609 13.97 15.00 21.19
CA THR A 609 13.41 15.81 22.28
C THR A 609 14.40 16.87 22.75
N CYS A 610 15.68 16.49 22.95
CA CYS A 610 16.71 17.46 23.31
C CYS A 610 16.93 18.52 22.22
N SER A 611 16.87 18.12 20.95
CA SER A 611 17.06 19.02 19.81
C SER A 611 15.92 20.04 19.68
N THR A 612 14.68 19.58 19.80
CA THR A 612 13.47 20.43 19.76
C THR A 612 13.36 21.33 20.98
N ALA A 613 13.81 20.87 22.16
CA ALA A 613 13.99 21.71 23.34
C ALA A 613 15.03 22.82 23.12
N ALA A 614 16.21 22.50 22.57
CA ALA A 614 17.23 23.51 22.27
C ALA A 614 16.69 24.59 21.31
N GLU A 615 15.94 24.17 20.29
CA GLU A 615 15.28 25.09 19.37
C GLU A 615 14.26 25.98 20.08
N MET A 616 13.40 25.40 20.93
CA MET A 616 12.44 26.14 21.72
C MET A 616 13.12 27.25 22.53
N ILE A 617 14.20 26.93 23.26
CA ILE A 617 14.95 27.91 24.05
C ILE A 617 15.53 29.03 23.17
N ILE A 618 16.17 28.68 22.05
CA ILE A 618 16.76 29.67 21.15
C ILE A 618 15.69 30.58 20.51
N ARG A 619 14.53 30.01 20.13
CA ARG A 619 13.44 30.76 19.50
C ARG A 619 12.74 31.72 20.47
N LEU A 620 12.62 31.36 21.75
CA LEU A 620 12.06 32.25 22.79
C LEU A 620 12.88 33.54 22.98
N GLU A 621 14.17 33.50 22.65
CA GLU A 621 15.09 34.63 22.78
C GLU A 621 15.03 35.60 21.59
N GLU A 622 14.29 35.26 20.53
CA GLU A 622 14.04 36.17 19.39
C GLU A 622 13.20 37.39 19.80
N TRP A 623 12.39 37.25 20.86
CA TRP A 623 11.48 38.30 21.35
C TRP A 623 11.83 38.68 22.78
N LYS A 624 11.93 39.99 23.03
CA LYS A 624 12.40 40.52 24.31
C LYS A 624 11.46 40.16 25.47
N GLU A 625 10.15 40.12 25.21
CA GLU A 625 9.13 39.83 26.21
C GLU A 625 9.06 38.34 26.61
N SER A 626 9.59 37.42 25.78
CA SER A 626 9.66 35.98 26.07
C SER A 626 11.06 35.50 26.48
N SER A 627 12.06 36.38 26.42
CA SER A 627 13.44 36.07 26.82
C SER A 627 13.52 35.73 28.30
N ASN A 628 14.14 34.59 28.61
CA ASN A 628 14.35 34.12 29.97
C ASN A 628 15.71 33.42 30.08
N ILE A 629 16.70 34.16 30.58
CA ILE A 629 18.07 33.65 30.71
C ILE A 629 18.19 32.42 31.63
N GLN A 630 17.24 32.23 32.55
CA GLN A 630 17.21 31.05 33.41
C GLN A 630 16.99 29.76 32.60
N HIS A 631 16.16 29.83 31.55
CA HIS A 631 15.94 28.69 30.65
C HIS A 631 17.21 28.30 29.88
N VAL A 632 17.99 29.30 29.47
CA VAL A 632 19.27 29.10 28.80
C VAL A 632 20.26 28.40 29.73
N ASP A 633 20.38 28.88 30.97
CA ASP A 633 21.28 28.30 31.97
C ASP A 633 20.84 26.89 32.39
N ASP A 634 19.55 26.64 32.54
CA ASP A 634 19.04 25.31 32.90
C ASP A 634 19.19 24.29 31.76
N TYR A 635 19.04 24.72 30.50
CA TYR A 635 19.38 23.86 29.36
C TYR A 635 20.88 23.53 29.33
N LEU A 636 21.76 24.47 29.65
CA LEU A 636 23.20 24.18 29.74
C LEU A 636 23.54 23.21 30.86
N LYS A 637 22.81 23.21 31.98
CA LYS A 637 22.92 22.19 33.03
C LYS A 637 22.45 20.83 32.52
N LEU A 638 21.30 20.79 31.83
CA LEU A 638 20.79 19.58 31.18
C LEU A 638 21.83 18.99 30.22
N ALA A 639 22.43 19.81 29.36
CA ALA A 639 23.39 19.40 28.34
C ALA A 639 24.62 18.67 28.91
N GLN A 640 25.01 18.92 30.16
CA GLN A 640 26.11 18.21 30.83
C GLN A 640 25.80 16.72 31.05
N SER A 641 24.52 16.38 31.21
CA SER A 641 24.02 15.03 31.51
C SER A 641 23.45 14.28 30.30
N ILE A 642 23.38 14.93 29.14
CA ILE A 642 22.96 14.27 27.89
C ILE A 642 24.05 13.31 27.43
N GLU A 643 23.65 12.14 26.93
CA GLU A 643 24.55 11.17 26.29
C GLU A 643 25.34 11.83 25.14
N THR A 644 26.65 11.60 25.06
CA THR A 644 27.52 12.28 24.09
C THR A 644 27.05 12.16 22.64
N GLY A 645 26.54 10.98 22.25
CA GLY A 645 25.99 10.77 20.91
C GLY A 645 24.79 11.68 20.62
N PHE A 646 23.91 11.88 21.59
CA PHE A 646 22.75 12.78 21.46
C PHE A 646 23.18 14.24 21.48
N LEU A 647 24.18 14.60 22.29
CA LEU A 647 24.71 15.97 22.32
C LEU A 647 25.35 16.35 20.98
N CYS A 648 26.05 15.42 20.30
CA CYS A 648 26.50 15.61 18.92
C CYS A 648 25.33 15.94 17.97
N ILE A 649 24.23 15.19 18.06
CA ILE A 649 23.03 15.41 17.24
C ILE A 649 22.43 16.79 17.51
N VAL A 650 22.32 17.19 18.79
CA VAL A 650 21.79 18.50 19.18
C VAL A 650 22.65 19.64 18.60
N VAL A 651 23.98 19.58 18.74
CA VAL A 651 24.89 20.61 18.20
C VAL A 651 24.72 20.75 16.68
N VAL A 652 24.70 19.62 15.96
CA VAL A 652 24.51 19.60 14.51
C VAL A 652 23.12 20.12 14.11
N TYR A 653 22.08 19.75 14.86
CA TYR A 653 20.71 20.21 14.63
C TYR A 653 20.59 21.72 14.78
N VAL A 654 21.06 22.25 15.91
CA VAL A 654 21.05 23.69 16.23
C VAL A 654 21.81 24.47 15.17
N HIS A 655 22.99 24.01 14.76
CA HIS A 655 23.73 24.64 13.67
C HIS A 655 22.95 24.64 12.36
N LYS A 656 22.47 23.47 11.91
CA LYS A 656 21.80 23.32 10.62
C LYS A 656 20.53 24.16 10.52
N LYS A 657 19.74 24.25 11.60
CA LYS A 657 18.42 24.91 11.58
C LYS A 657 18.45 26.36 12.06
N LEU A 658 19.33 26.72 13.00
CA LEU A 658 19.24 27.98 13.76
C LEU A 658 20.45 28.90 13.61
N THR A 659 21.41 28.58 12.74
CA THR A 659 22.57 29.45 12.43
C THR A 659 22.18 30.92 12.17
N PRO A 660 21.12 31.24 11.38
CA PRO A 660 20.73 32.64 11.15
C PRO A 660 20.34 33.38 12.44
N LEU A 661 19.65 32.70 13.36
CA LEU A 661 19.20 33.27 14.64
C LEU A 661 20.37 33.47 15.60
N ILE A 662 21.23 32.46 15.71
CA ILE A 662 22.42 32.49 16.58
C ILE A 662 23.33 33.66 16.20
N GLY A 663 23.53 33.93 14.90
CA GLY A 663 24.36 35.03 14.43
C GLY A 663 23.77 36.43 14.66
N ASN A 664 22.46 36.53 14.82
CA ASN A 664 21.76 37.81 15.05
C ASN A 664 21.65 38.17 16.53
N ILE A 665 21.64 37.17 17.42
CA ILE A 665 21.40 37.33 18.86
C ILE A 665 22.69 37.01 19.64
N SER A 666 23.38 38.05 20.13
CA SER A 666 24.73 37.94 20.68
C SER A 666 24.88 36.95 21.83
N HIS A 667 23.89 36.82 22.72
CA HIS A 667 23.95 35.86 23.83
C HIS A 667 23.63 34.42 23.40
N MET A 668 22.93 34.22 22.28
CA MET A 668 22.71 32.89 21.70
C MET A 668 23.97 32.32 21.05
N GLU A 669 24.82 33.18 20.46
CA GLU A 669 26.17 32.78 20.04
C GLU A 669 26.99 32.28 21.23
N GLN A 670 26.91 32.94 22.38
CA GLN A 670 27.58 32.51 23.61
C GLN A 670 26.99 31.22 24.17
N PHE A 671 25.67 31.04 24.13
CA PHE A 671 25.01 29.78 24.49
C PHE A 671 25.51 28.62 23.62
N TYR A 672 25.50 28.80 22.31
CA TYR A 672 25.97 27.77 21.36
C TYR A 672 27.45 27.44 21.56
N ARG A 673 28.29 28.45 21.83
CA ARG A 673 29.70 28.28 22.19
C ARG A 673 29.88 27.43 23.45
N LYS A 674 29.12 27.71 24.52
CA LYS A 674 29.12 26.91 25.75
C LYS A 674 28.65 25.47 25.49
N LEU A 675 27.64 25.27 24.64
CA LEU A 675 27.15 23.95 24.26
C LEU A 675 28.25 23.12 23.57
N CYS A 676 28.98 23.73 22.63
CA CYS A 676 30.14 23.09 21.99
C CYS A 676 31.24 22.74 23.01
N GLN A 677 31.55 23.64 23.95
CA GLN A 677 32.53 23.36 25.02
C GLN A 677 32.09 22.19 25.91
N LEU A 678 30.79 22.08 26.24
CA LEU A 678 30.27 20.94 26.99
C LEU A 678 30.43 19.63 26.23
N LEU A 679 30.17 19.62 24.92
CA LEU A 679 30.40 18.45 24.07
C LEU A 679 31.88 18.06 24.08
N LEU A 680 32.78 19.03 23.94
CA LEU A 680 34.22 18.76 23.96
C LEU A 680 34.71 18.23 25.28
N LYS A 681 34.05 18.49 26.42
CA LYS A 681 34.39 17.88 27.71
C LYS A 681 34.04 16.39 27.79
N GLN A 682 33.08 15.91 27.01
CA GLN A 682 32.66 14.51 26.97
C GLN A 682 33.53 13.66 26.02
N ASP A 683 33.33 12.34 26.02
CA ASP A 683 34.00 11.40 25.10
C ASP A 683 33.25 11.31 23.75
N PHE A 684 33.43 12.30 22.88
CA PHE A 684 32.83 12.30 21.54
C PHE A 684 33.62 11.44 20.54
N VAL A 685 34.87 11.09 20.86
CA VAL A 685 35.78 10.37 19.97
C VAL A 685 35.45 8.88 19.90
N SER A 686 34.76 8.34 20.90
CA SER A 686 34.20 6.98 20.86
C SER A 686 32.86 6.87 20.12
N VAL A 687 32.23 7.98 19.74
CA VAL A 687 30.92 7.98 19.06
C VAL A 687 31.04 7.48 17.61
N ARG A 688 30.16 6.55 17.21
CA ARG A 688 30.16 5.91 15.87
C ARG A 688 28.86 6.14 15.09
N ILE A 689 28.18 7.26 15.37
CA ILE A 689 26.96 7.66 14.65
C ILE A 689 27.36 8.15 13.26
N VAL A 690 26.64 7.70 12.24
CA VAL A 690 26.80 8.11 10.83
C VAL A 690 25.62 8.99 10.45
N SER A 691 25.89 10.13 9.80
CA SER A 691 24.86 11.07 9.34
C SER A 691 24.23 10.63 8.03
N ASP A 692 23.15 11.30 7.60
CA ASP A 692 22.44 11.04 6.33
C ASP A 692 23.35 11.09 5.09
N ARG A 693 24.51 11.74 5.20
CA ARG A 693 25.53 11.85 4.13
C ARG A 693 26.54 10.70 4.13
N ASN A 694 26.30 9.66 4.94
CA ASN A 694 27.22 8.55 5.16
C ASN A 694 28.60 9.00 5.69
N GLU A 695 28.66 10.13 6.39
CA GLU A 695 29.85 10.64 7.09
C GLU A 695 29.71 10.38 8.60
N MET A 696 30.81 10.16 9.32
CA MET A 696 30.75 10.12 10.78
C MET A 696 30.28 11.46 11.33
N ILE A 697 29.41 11.45 12.35
CA ILE A 697 28.85 12.67 12.96
C ILE A 697 29.92 13.65 13.45
N VAL A 698 31.11 13.15 13.79
CA VAL A 698 32.26 13.98 14.19
C VAL A 698 32.70 14.95 13.09
N SER A 699 32.52 14.59 11.81
CA SER A 699 32.76 15.47 10.66
C SER A 699 31.77 16.63 10.63
N ASP A 700 30.50 16.36 10.93
CA ASP A 700 29.46 17.39 11.07
C ASP A 700 29.73 18.29 12.28
N VAL A 701 30.18 17.73 13.40
CA VAL A 701 30.62 18.50 14.58
C VAL A 701 31.79 19.41 14.23
N LEU A 702 32.84 18.93 13.55
CA LEU A 702 33.97 19.80 13.18
C LEU A 702 33.53 20.95 12.28
N LYS A 703 32.63 20.72 11.31
CA LYS A 703 32.05 21.80 10.47
C LYS A 703 31.34 22.86 11.33
N CYS A 704 30.62 22.42 12.36
CA CYS A 704 29.96 23.31 13.32
C CYS A 704 30.98 24.15 14.12
N LEU A 705 32.09 23.56 14.55
CA LEU A 705 33.16 24.27 15.29
C LEU A 705 33.93 25.26 14.40
N LEU A 706 34.19 24.88 13.14
CA LEU A 706 34.83 25.75 12.15
C LEU A 706 33.98 26.99 11.86
N TRP A 707 32.66 26.85 11.84
CA TRP A 707 31.75 27.98 11.71
C TRP A 707 31.84 28.97 12.89
N LEU A 708 31.97 28.48 14.13
CA LEU A 708 32.22 29.32 15.30
C LEU A 708 33.56 30.06 15.22
N ASN A 709 34.53 29.47 14.51
CA ASN A 709 35.88 29.98 14.31
C ASN A 709 36.59 30.40 15.62
N ASP A 710 36.30 29.69 16.71
CA ASP A 710 36.94 29.87 18.01
C ASP A 710 38.20 29.02 18.09
N TYR A 711 39.35 29.66 18.10
CA TYR A 711 40.64 28.97 18.16
C TYR A 711 40.77 28.06 19.39
N SER A 712 40.28 28.48 20.56
CA SER A 712 40.41 27.69 21.79
C SER A 712 39.61 26.39 21.72
N ILE A 713 38.39 26.45 21.18
CA ILE A 713 37.50 25.28 21.03
C ILE A 713 38.04 24.35 19.95
N LEU A 714 38.53 24.91 18.84
CA LEU A 714 39.15 24.13 17.76
C LEU A 714 40.41 23.41 18.24
N GLN A 715 41.24 24.07 19.06
CA GLN A 715 42.43 23.46 19.64
C GLN A 715 42.06 22.29 20.57
N GLU A 716 41.09 22.48 21.48
CA GLU A 716 40.62 21.40 22.37
C GLU A 716 40.08 20.19 21.59
N PHE A 717 39.35 20.43 20.50
CA PHE A 717 38.89 19.36 19.61
C PHE A 717 40.06 18.61 18.97
N VAL A 718 41.06 19.32 18.44
CA VAL A 718 42.23 18.71 17.79
C VAL A 718 43.06 17.92 18.78
N GLU A 719 43.33 18.46 19.97
CA GLU A 719 44.05 17.77 21.03
C GLU A 719 43.35 16.44 21.37
N LYS A 720 42.02 16.47 21.54
CA LYS A 720 41.25 15.26 21.83
C LYS A 720 41.23 14.26 20.70
N VAL A 721 41.19 14.66 19.43
CA VAL A 721 41.17 13.74 18.27
C VAL A 721 42.56 13.16 17.96
N THR A 722 43.63 13.90 18.22
CA THR A 722 45.00 13.50 17.88
C THR A 722 45.69 12.59 18.90
N MET A 723 45.05 12.28 20.03
CA MET A 723 45.58 11.33 21.01
C MET A 723 45.76 9.93 20.39
N PRO A 724 46.83 9.18 20.74
CA PRO A 724 47.16 7.90 20.13
C PRO A 724 46.31 6.75 20.71
N THR A 725 45.01 6.71 20.38
CA THR A 725 44.12 5.60 20.75
C THR A 725 43.41 5.03 19.52
N LYS A 726 42.95 3.77 19.59
CA LYS A 726 42.21 3.14 18.49
C LYS A 726 40.97 3.94 18.08
N SER A 727 40.24 4.50 19.05
CA SER A 727 39.02 5.28 18.79
C SER A 727 39.32 6.61 18.09
N ASN A 728 40.41 7.24 18.48
CA ASN A 728 40.93 8.47 17.91
C ASN A 728 41.35 8.31 16.46
N ASN A 729 42.07 7.24 16.14
CA ASN A 729 42.58 7.01 14.80
C ASN A 729 41.43 6.83 13.79
N VAL A 730 40.34 6.16 14.20
CA VAL A 730 39.12 6.04 13.38
C VAL A 730 38.49 7.42 13.13
N CYS A 731 38.37 8.27 14.16
CA CYS A 731 37.84 9.62 13.98
C CYS A 731 38.74 10.48 13.09
N LEU A 732 40.05 10.44 13.31
CA LEU A 732 41.04 11.17 12.52
C LEU A 732 40.99 10.78 11.04
N GLN A 733 40.93 9.48 10.76
CA GLN A 733 40.78 8.96 9.41
C GLN A 733 39.46 9.43 8.76
N ALA A 734 38.35 9.38 9.49
CA ALA A 734 37.05 9.83 8.98
C ALA A 734 37.01 11.33 8.67
N LEU A 735 37.65 12.16 9.50
CA LEU A 735 37.77 13.60 9.26
C LEU A 735 38.59 13.91 8.01
N LEU A 736 39.75 13.26 7.86
CA LEU A 736 40.64 13.46 6.71
C LEU A 736 40.08 12.85 5.41
N ALA A 737 39.19 11.87 5.51
CA ALA A 737 38.48 11.32 4.35
C ALA A 737 37.31 12.22 3.88
N SER A 738 36.74 13.06 4.75
CA SER A 738 35.52 13.84 4.45
C SER A 738 35.78 15.06 3.56
N PRO A 739 35.32 15.08 2.29
CA PRO A 739 35.53 16.24 1.40
C PRO A 739 34.87 17.52 1.92
N THR A 740 33.80 17.38 2.69
CA THR A 740 33.08 18.53 3.25
C THR A 740 33.85 19.19 4.39
N VAL A 741 34.58 18.42 5.19
CA VAL A 741 35.53 18.94 6.19
C VAL A 741 36.64 19.72 5.51
N TRP A 742 37.26 19.17 4.45
CA TRP A 742 38.30 19.88 3.68
C TRP A 742 37.81 21.24 3.20
N LYS A 743 36.64 21.28 2.55
CA LYS A 743 36.06 22.55 2.06
C LYS A 743 35.83 23.56 3.19
N ALA A 744 35.30 23.13 4.34
CA ALA A 744 35.03 24.01 5.46
C ALA A 744 36.32 24.52 6.12
N SER A 745 37.32 23.66 6.31
CA SER A 745 38.60 24.00 6.92
C SER A 745 39.39 25.00 6.09
N LEU A 746 39.40 24.86 4.75
CA LEU A 746 40.12 25.75 3.85
C LEU A 746 39.55 27.18 3.82
N ALA A 747 38.32 27.39 4.30
CA ALA A 747 37.65 28.70 4.27
C ALA A 747 38.14 29.72 5.30
N THR A 748 38.91 29.29 6.32
CA THR A 748 39.40 30.15 7.41
C THR A 748 40.84 29.82 7.76
N GLU A 749 41.61 30.79 8.27
CA GLU A 749 43.00 30.59 8.70
C GLU A 749 43.10 29.57 9.86
N ASN A 750 42.24 29.69 10.88
CA ASN A 750 42.17 28.73 11.97
C ASN A 750 41.83 27.31 11.47
N GLY A 751 40.92 27.20 10.48
CA GLY A 751 40.57 25.92 9.88
C GLY A 751 41.71 25.27 9.11
N GLN A 752 42.53 26.07 8.40
CA GLN A 752 43.74 25.59 7.74
C GLN A 752 44.76 25.06 8.76
N GLN A 753 44.98 25.78 9.87
CA GLN A 753 45.87 25.33 10.95
C GLN A 753 45.38 24.03 11.62
N VAL A 754 44.08 23.91 11.88
CA VAL A 754 43.45 22.68 12.40
C VAL A 754 43.71 21.51 11.46
N LEU A 755 43.40 21.70 10.17
CA LEU A 755 43.57 20.67 9.15
C LEU A 755 45.04 20.23 9.02
N GLN A 756 45.97 21.18 9.05
CA GLN A 756 47.40 20.89 9.03
C GLN A 756 47.85 20.08 10.25
N THR A 757 47.31 20.39 11.44
CA THR A 757 47.61 19.64 12.67
C THR A 757 47.07 18.21 12.62
N LEU A 758 45.87 18.01 12.08
CA LEU A 758 45.28 16.67 11.87
C LEU A 758 46.12 15.85 10.88
N ILE A 759 46.52 16.44 9.76
CA ILE A 759 47.40 15.81 8.76
C ILE A 759 48.73 15.43 9.40
N ASP A 760 49.38 16.35 10.11
CA ASP A 760 50.67 16.12 10.75
C ASP A 760 50.59 14.99 11.79
N SER A 761 49.49 14.91 12.54
CA SER A 761 49.27 13.81 13.46
C SER A 761 49.10 12.47 12.75
N ARG A 762 48.30 12.42 11.67
CA ARG A 762 48.09 11.20 10.89
C ARG A 762 49.38 10.75 10.20
N LEU A 763 50.15 11.69 9.65
CA LEU A 763 51.45 11.39 9.06
C LEU A 763 52.45 10.85 10.08
N ARG A 764 52.49 11.41 11.30
CA ARG A 764 53.32 10.85 12.40
C ARG A 764 52.93 9.42 12.73
N GLU A 765 51.62 9.12 12.82
CA GLU A 765 51.13 7.76 13.07
C GLU A 765 51.54 6.80 11.93
N LEU A 766 51.29 7.19 10.68
CA LEU A 766 51.56 6.35 9.51
C LEU A 766 53.06 6.14 9.28
N SER A 767 53.90 7.11 9.63
CA SER A 767 55.36 7.02 9.48
C SER A 767 56.02 6.03 10.45
N LEU A 768 55.32 5.63 11.52
CA LEU A 768 55.79 4.60 12.46
C LEU A 768 55.55 3.17 11.95
N LEU A 769 54.77 3.01 10.88
CA LEU A 769 54.46 1.70 10.31
C LEU A 769 55.69 1.10 9.66
N GLN A 770 56.01 -0.12 10.09
CA GLN A 770 57.06 -0.92 9.48
C GLN A 770 56.48 -1.77 8.34
N PRO A 771 57.26 -2.05 7.28
CA PRO A 771 56.83 -2.96 6.23
C PRO A 771 56.55 -4.34 6.83
N PRO A 772 55.45 -5.01 6.43
CA PRO A 772 55.16 -6.36 6.87
C PRO A 772 56.33 -7.29 6.57
N VAL A 773 56.75 -8.08 7.56
CA VAL A 773 57.81 -9.08 7.39
C VAL A 773 57.15 -10.44 7.23
N PHE A 774 57.46 -11.14 6.15
CA PHE A 774 56.90 -12.45 5.90
C PHE A 774 57.37 -13.46 6.97
N SER A 775 56.41 -14.14 7.61
CA SER A 775 56.67 -15.24 8.54
C SER A 775 55.67 -16.37 8.35
N TRP A 776 56.15 -17.61 8.46
CA TRP A 776 55.30 -18.78 8.54
C TRP A 776 54.72 -19.01 9.94
N HIS A 777 55.25 -18.32 10.96
CA HIS A 777 54.70 -18.31 12.31
C HIS A 777 53.58 -17.29 12.34
N GLN A 778 52.33 -17.75 12.38
CA GLN A 778 51.14 -16.90 12.42
C GLN A 778 50.74 -16.71 13.89
N THR A 779 51.63 -16.08 14.68
CA THR A 779 51.53 -15.99 16.16
C THR A 779 50.33 -15.19 16.66
N GLU A 780 49.69 -14.41 15.79
CA GLU A 780 48.47 -13.65 16.09
C GLU A 780 47.19 -14.44 15.82
N ALA A 781 47.29 -15.71 15.39
CA ALA A 781 46.13 -16.56 15.18
C ALA A 781 45.44 -16.87 16.52
N GLU A 782 44.17 -16.52 16.66
CA GLU A 782 43.35 -16.82 17.85
C GLU A 782 42.26 -17.84 17.50
N LEU A 783 42.36 -19.05 18.06
CA LEU A 783 41.42 -20.16 17.81
C LEU A 783 41.03 -20.84 19.14
N PRO A 784 40.27 -20.14 20.01
CA PRO A 784 39.98 -20.61 21.37
C PRO A 784 39.25 -21.96 21.41
N ASN A 785 38.57 -22.34 20.32
CA ASN A 785 37.83 -23.59 20.21
C ASN A 785 38.64 -24.75 19.57
N CYS A 786 39.89 -24.52 19.14
CA CYS A 786 40.74 -25.51 18.44
C CYS A 786 42.25 -25.30 18.77
N PRO A 787 42.70 -25.59 20.01
CA PRO A 787 44.06 -25.29 20.46
C PRO A 787 45.16 -26.08 19.70
N GLU A 788 44.86 -27.29 19.23
CA GLU A 788 45.79 -28.08 18.41
C GLU A 788 46.10 -27.38 17.08
N LEU A 789 45.11 -26.74 16.47
CA LEU A 789 45.27 -25.99 15.23
C LEU A 789 45.93 -24.63 15.47
N GLU A 790 45.62 -23.96 16.57
CA GLU A 790 46.28 -22.73 16.99
C GLU A 790 47.79 -22.94 17.18
N ASN A 791 48.16 -23.99 17.93
CA ASN A 791 49.54 -24.41 18.13
C ASN A 791 50.24 -24.70 16.79
N PHE A 792 49.57 -25.36 15.86
CA PHE A 792 50.08 -25.55 14.50
C PHE A 792 50.30 -24.21 13.78
N LEU A 793 49.35 -23.27 13.83
CA LEU A 793 49.48 -21.96 13.19
C LEU A 793 50.65 -21.14 13.74
N HIS A 794 50.90 -21.25 15.05
CA HIS A 794 52.05 -20.60 15.71
C HIS A 794 53.39 -21.31 15.41
N SER A 795 53.37 -22.58 15.01
CA SER A 795 54.59 -23.37 14.77
C SER A 795 55.30 -23.07 13.44
N LYS A 796 56.45 -23.70 13.22
CA LYS A 796 57.20 -23.68 11.95
C LYS A 796 56.63 -24.61 10.88
N GLU A 797 55.68 -25.47 11.23
CA GLU A 797 55.17 -26.49 10.33
C GLU A 797 54.30 -25.86 9.24
N LEU A 798 54.53 -26.25 7.99
CA LEU A 798 53.83 -25.69 6.83
C LEU A 798 52.51 -26.40 6.52
N ALA A 799 52.41 -27.66 6.92
CA ALA A 799 51.21 -28.45 6.71
C ALA A 799 51.00 -29.41 7.89
N THR A 800 49.75 -29.69 8.20
CA THR A 800 49.35 -30.71 9.16
C THR A 800 48.11 -31.43 8.65
N THR A 801 47.93 -32.67 9.07
CA THR A 801 46.69 -33.42 8.83
C THR A 801 45.92 -33.45 10.12
N PHE A 802 44.79 -32.74 10.16
CA PHE A 802 43.86 -32.84 11.27
C PHE A 802 42.96 -34.05 11.07
N SER A 803 43.26 -35.13 11.81
CA SER A 803 42.61 -36.45 11.68
C SER A 803 41.57 -36.74 12.77
N VAL A 804 41.30 -35.79 13.65
CA VAL A 804 40.42 -36.00 14.80
C VAL A 804 38.94 -35.84 14.39
N LYS A 805 38.26 -36.99 14.23
CA LYS A 805 36.80 -37.20 14.42
C LYS A 805 35.77 -36.74 13.36
N PHE A 806 36.07 -36.62 12.07
CA PHE A 806 35.00 -36.44 11.07
C PHE A 806 34.51 -37.79 10.51
N HIS A 807 33.23 -38.09 10.70
CA HIS A 807 32.59 -39.34 10.25
C HIS A 807 32.28 -39.31 8.75
N ASN A 808 32.16 -38.13 8.16
CA ASN A 808 31.89 -37.96 6.73
C ASN A 808 32.44 -36.63 6.20
N VAL A 809 32.45 -36.50 4.87
CA VAL A 809 32.96 -35.31 4.14
C VAL A 809 32.18 -34.04 4.46
N ASN A 810 30.90 -34.15 4.79
CA ASN A 810 30.06 -32.99 5.07
C ASN A 810 30.37 -32.38 6.45
N GLU A 811 30.61 -33.21 7.45
CA GLU A 811 31.03 -32.80 8.80
C GLU A 811 32.39 -32.07 8.75
N ALA A 812 33.35 -32.62 8.01
CA ALA A 812 34.64 -31.97 7.75
C ALA A 812 34.49 -30.62 7.02
N ARG A 813 33.55 -30.52 6.08
CA ARG A 813 33.27 -29.30 5.31
C ARG A 813 32.63 -28.20 6.18
N ILE A 814 31.67 -28.54 7.04
CA ILE A 814 31.03 -27.59 7.96
C ILE A 814 32.06 -27.02 8.94
N TRP A 815 32.90 -27.87 9.52
CA TRP A 815 33.99 -27.44 10.38
C TRP A 815 34.99 -26.54 9.65
N ALA A 816 35.42 -26.93 8.45
CA ALA A 816 36.36 -26.13 7.66
C ALA A 816 35.78 -24.76 7.28
N VAL A 817 34.48 -24.64 7.00
CA VAL A 817 33.83 -23.34 6.77
C VAL A 817 33.77 -22.49 8.04
N ALA A 818 33.48 -23.11 9.19
CA ALA A 818 33.42 -22.39 10.47
C ALA A 818 34.77 -21.78 10.87
N ILE A 819 35.87 -22.47 10.56
CA ILE A 819 37.22 -22.03 10.91
C ILE A 819 37.88 -21.22 9.79
N PHE A 820 37.73 -21.57 8.52
CA PHE A 820 38.47 -20.93 7.40
C PHE A 820 37.58 -20.09 6.47
N GLY A 821 36.29 -19.99 6.77
CA GLY A 821 35.31 -19.26 5.95
C GLY A 821 34.80 -20.04 4.74
N TYR A 822 33.83 -19.45 4.03
CA TYR A 822 33.30 -20.03 2.79
C TYR A 822 34.39 -20.10 1.71
N GLY A 823 34.51 -21.26 1.06
CA GLY A 823 35.51 -21.48 0.01
C GLY A 823 36.91 -21.80 0.52
N PHE A 824 37.06 -22.41 1.70
CA PHE A 824 38.34 -22.82 2.32
C PHE A 824 39.29 -23.66 1.45
N GLU A 825 38.79 -24.28 0.37
CA GLU A 825 39.58 -25.01 -0.64
C GLU A 825 40.24 -24.05 -1.65
N VAL A 826 39.72 -22.82 -1.75
CA VAL A 826 40.16 -21.72 -2.62
C VAL A 826 40.86 -20.67 -1.78
N LEU A 827 41.88 -20.04 -2.34
CA LEU A 827 42.58 -18.94 -1.68
C LEU A 827 41.63 -17.73 -1.54
N PRO A 828 41.38 -17.23 -0.31
CA PRO A 828 40.56 -16.02 -0.13
C PRO A 828 41.19 -14.83 -0.88
N SER A 829 40.35 -13.94 -1.42
CA SER A 829 40.82 -12.66 -1.95
C SER A 829 41.64 -11.94 -0.86
N PRO A 830 42.75 -11.26 -1.20
CA PRO A 830 43.50 -10.45 -0.26
C PRO A 830 42.58 -9.50 0.52
N ASP A 831 41.48 -9.00 -0.06
CA ASP A 831 40.56 -8.04 0.60
C ASP A 831 39.52 -8.68 1.53
N SER A 832 39.66 -9.95 1.88
CA SER A 832 38.65 -10.66 2.68
C SER A 832 38.60 -10.15 4.12
N GLN A 833 37.38 -9.85 4.61
CA GLN A 833 37.11 -9.54 6.02
C GLN A 833 37.55 -10.68 6.98
N PHE A 834 37.77 -11.88 6.44
CA PHE A 834 38.31 -13.02 7.17
C PHE A 834 39.65 -12.68 7.86
N PHE A 835 40.59 -12.04 7.17
CA PHE A 835 41.92 -11.74 7.70
C PHE A 835 41.89 -10.66 8.79
N VAL A 836 40.94 -9.73 8.70
CA VAL A 836 40.70 -8.72 9.74
C VAL A 836 40.34 -9.37 11.07
N ASN A 837 39.53 -10.44 11.02
CA ASN A 837 38.94 -11.03 12.22
C ASN A 837 39.79 -12.18 12.80
N HIS A 838 40.56 -12.90 11.98
CA HIS A 838 41.19 -14.16 12.40
C HIS A 838 42.72 -14.15 12.41
N ARG A 839 43.38 -13.22 11.70
CA ARG A 839 44.86 -13.07 11.67
C ARG A 839 45.65 -14.36 11.35
N TYR A 840 45.08 -15.27 10.54
CA TYR A 840 45.77 -16.42 9.95
C TYR A 840 45.34 -16.70 8.50
N SER A 841 46.14 -17.50 7.77
CA SER A 841 45.83 -17.97 6.43
C SER A 841 46.36 -19.38 6.15
N ALA A 842 45.45 -20.30 5.80
CA ALA A 842 45.76 -21.65 5.36
C ALA A 842 44.72 -22.13 4.32
N THR A 843 45.10 -23.09 3.48
CA THR A 843 44.19 -23.83 2.60
C THR A 843 43.88 -25.18 3.22
N VAL A 844 42.63 -25.64 3.08
CA VAL A 844 42.21 -26.95 3.60
C VAL A 844 41.79 -27.85 2.45
N ARG A 845 42.34 -29.07 2.43
CA ARG A 845 41.93 -30.15 1.52
C ARG A 845 41.35 -31.31 2.29
N ILE A 846 40.13 -31.71 1.94
CA ILE A 846 39.44 -32.81 2.59
C ILE A 846 39.83 -34.12 1.90
N LYS A 847 40.33 -35.10 2.66
CA LYS A 847 40.68 -36.44 2.16
C LYS A 847 39.95 -37.54 2.93
N LYS A 848 39.58 -38.60 2.22
CA LYS A 848 39.07 -39.84 2.84
C LYS A 848 40.25 -40.69 3.33
N VAL A 849 40.14 -41.22 4.54
CA VAL A 849 41.17 -42.06 5.17
C VAL A 849 40.61 -43.47 5.37
N ALA A 850 41.49 -44.47 5.52
CA ALA A 850 41.11 -45.85 5.77
C ALA A 850 40.17 -45.96 7.00
N GLY A 851 39.10 -46.76 6.89
CA GLY A 851 38.08 -46.90 7.95
C GLY A 851 36.84 -46.01 7.79
N GLY A 852 36.67 -45.30 6.67
CA GLY A 852 35.46 -44.49 6.38
C GLY A 852 35.47 -43.08 6.98
N LEU A 853 36.50 -42.75 7.76
CA LEU A 853 36.71 -41.43 8.35
C LEU A 853 37.27 -40.43 7.33
N THR A 854 37.07 -39.15 7.63
CA THR A 854 37.54 -38.03 6.81
C THR A 854 38.56 -37.20 7.60
N ALA A 855 39.63 -36.73 6.94
CA ALA A 855 40.63 -35.85 7.53
C ALA A 855 40.78 -34.57 6.71
N CYS A 856 41.26 -33.51 7.36
CA CYS A 856 41.54 -32.22 6.74
C CYS A 856 43.05 -31.98 6.66
N ASP A 857 43.59 -31.91 5.45
CA ASP A 857 44.97 -31.49 5.21
C ASP A 857 45.02 -29.96 5.14
N ILE A 858 45.65 -29.36 6.13
CA ILE A 858 45.72 -27.92 6.30
C ILE A 858 47.13 -27.49 5.91
N THR A 859 47.25 -26.55 4.98
CA THR A 859 48.55 -26.03 4.52
C THR A 859 48.57 -24.52 4.67
N LYS A 860 49.53 -23.97 5.43
CA LYS A 860 49.70 -22.52 5.55
C LYS A 860 49.98 -21.91 4.18
N ASN A 861 49.45 -20.72 3.94
CA ASN A 861 49.70 -19.98 2.71
C ASN A 861 50.06 -18.52 3.03
N ARG A 862 50.40 -17.75 1.99
CA ARG A 862 50.89 -16.38 2.11
C ARG A 862 49.79 -15.31 2.10
N ARG A 863 48.51 -15.68 2.12
CA ARG A 863 47.41 -14.71 1.91
C ARG A 863 47.29 -13.67 3.00
N LEU A 864 47.55 -14.03 4.27
CA LEU A 864 47.59 -13.04 5.35
C LEU A 864 48.70 -12.01 5.11
N TYR A 865 49.89 -12.46 4.70
CA TYR A 865 51.00 -11.56 4.36
C TYR A 865 50.68 -10.69 3.15
N GLU A 866 50.09 -11.26 2.08
CA GLU A 866 49.66 -10.48 0.92
C GLU A 866 48.60 -9.42 1.28
N TYR A 867 47.68 -9.75 2.19
CA TYR A 867 46.74 -8.79 2.75
C TYR A 867 47.46 -7.70 3.55
N ASP A 868 48.36 -8.06 4.46
CA ASP A 868 49.10 -7.09 5.28
C ASP A 868 49.98 -6.18 4.40
N VAL A 869 50.61 -6.72 3.35
CA VAL A 869 51.35 -5.95 2.33
C VAL A 869 50.42 -4.96 1.63
N ARG A 870 49.26 -5.41 1.17
CA ARG A 870 48.29 -4.53 0.52
C ARG A 870 47.76 -3.44 1.44
N GLN A 871 47.48 -3.76 2.71
CA GLN A 871 47.09 -2.76 3.71
C GLN A 871 48.21 -1.76 3.99
N PHE A 872 49.47 -2.21 3.98
CA PHE A 872 50.62 -1.33 4.09
C PHE A 872 50.77 -0.43 2.85
N GLU A 873 50.62 -0.96 1.64
CA GLU A 873 50.63 -0.20 0.38
C GLU A 873 49.54 0.88 0.36
N LEU A 874 48.30 0.55 0.73
CA LEU A 874 47.21 1.53 0.84
C LEU A 874 47.53 2.66 1.83
N LYS A 875 48.22 2.34 2.93
CA LYS A 875 48.68 3.36 3.89
C LYS A 875 49.84 4.20 3.35
N GLN A 876 50.72 3.63 2.52
CA GLN A 876 51.74 4.41 1.82
C GLN A 876 51.12 5.36 0.78
N GLU A 877 50.08 4.91 0.06
CA GLU A 877 49.29 5.78 -0.82
C GLU A 877 48.61 6.92 -0.04
N GLU A 878 48.06 6.62 1.14
CA GLU A 878 47.51 7.64 2.07
C GLU A 878 48.57 8.67 2.46
N ILE A 879 49.80 8.25 2.79
CA ILE A 879 50.92 9.16 3.12
C ILE A 879 51.21 10.11 1.95
N VAL A 880 51.35 9.58 0.73
CA VAL A 880 51.65 10.38 -0.46
C VAL A 880 50.54 11.42 -0.70
N GLU A 881 49.28 11.02 -0.61
CA GLU A 881 48.14 11.91 -0.79
C GLU A 881 48.07 12.98 0.31
N LEU A 882 48.29 12.62 1.58
CA LEU A 882 48.31 13.57 2.69
C LEU A 882 49.48 14.56 2.58
N MET A 883 50.66 14.12 2.15
CA MET A 883 51.81 15.00 1.88
C MET A 883 51.51 16.00 0.76
N ARG A 884 50.90 15.54 -0.34
CA ARG A 884 50.46 16.39 -1.46
C ARG A 884 49.45 17.44 -1.00
N ARG A 885 48.45 17.05 -0.21
CA ARG A 885 47.46 18.00 0.31
C ARG A 885 48.04 18.97 1.34
N ARG A 886 49.03 18.54 2.14
CA ARG A 886 49.77 19.40 3.08
C ARG A 886 50.48 20.55 2.38
N THR A 887 51.11 20.28 1.23
CA THR A 887 51.76 21.32 0.41
C THR A 887 50.75 22.29 -0.19
N GLU A 888 49.61 21.78 -0.69
CA GLU A 888 48.54 22.63 -1.23
C GLU A 888 47.97 23.63 -0.20
N ILE A 889 47.88 23.24 1.07
CA ILE A 889 47.46 24.15 2.15
C ILE A 889 48.48 25.27 2.37
N SER A 890 49.77 24.92 2.31
CA SER A 890 50.88 25.85 2.57
C SER A 890 51.06 26.88 1.45
N ASP A 891 50.60 26.57 0.23
CA ASP A 891 50.68 27.41 -0.96
C ASP A 891 49.44 28.31 -1.17
N LEU A 892 48.42 28.23 -0.31
CA LEU A 892 47.24 29.09 -0.39
C LEU A 892 47.56 30.52 0.09
N PRO A 893 47.21 31.57 -0.68
CA PRO A 893 47.40 32.94 -0.23
C PRO A 893 46.50 33.23 0.97
N ILE A 894 47.09 33.78 2.04
CA ILE A 894 46.39 34.25 3.25
C ILE A 894 45.33 35.28 2.82
N SER A 895 44.07 34.84 2.70
CA SER A 895 43.00 35.69 2.21
C SER A 895 42.33 36.45 3.36
N ARG A 896 42.16 37.76 3.15
CA ARG A 896 41.53 38.72 4.07
C ARG A 896 40.17 38.23 4.59
N PRO A 897 39.75 38.65 5.80
CA PRO A 897 38.49 38.20 6.39
C PRO A 897 37.33 38.44 5.43
N LEU A 898 36.57 37.37 5.16
CA LEU A 898 35.27 37.46 4.50
C LEU A 898 34.40 38.45 5.29
N LYS A 899 34.12 39.62 4.68
CA LYS A 899 33.02 40.47 5.15
C LYS A 899 31.80 39.59 5.33
N ARG A 900 31.17 39.64 6.51
CA ARG A 900 29.83 39.11 6.77
C ARG A 900 28.98 39.36 5.51
N VAL A 901 28.67 38.30 4.77
CA VAL A 901 27.69 38.37 3.70
C VAL A 901 26.36 38.61 4.41
N LYS A 902 25.95 39.88 4.46
CA LYS A 902 24.55 40.22 4.65
C LYS A 902 23.82 39.58 3.48
N PHE A 903 23.13 38.47 3.74
CA PHE A 903 21.99 38.13 2.91
C PHE A 903 20.98 39.24 3.14
N ASN A 904 20.79 40.09 2.14
CA ASN A 904 19.60 40.93 2.08
C ASN A 904 18.40 39.98 1.97
N VAL A 905 17.59 39.95 3.02
CA VAL A 905 16.13 39.78 2.92
C VAL A 905 15.54 41.05 3.47
#